data_AF-A0A5K3FT75-F1
#
_entry.id   AF-A0A5K3FT75-F1
#
_cell.length_a   1.000
_cell.length_b   1.000
_cell.length_c   1.000
_cell.angle_alpha   90.00
_cell.angle_beta   90.00
_cell.angle_gamma   90.00
#
_symmetry.space_group_name_H-M   'P 1'
#
loop_
_entity.id
_entity.type
_entity.pdbx_description
1 polymer ?
#
loop_
_entity_poly.entity_id
_entity_poly.type
_entity_poly.pdbx_seq_one_letter_code
_entity_poly.pdbx_strand_id
1 'polypeptide(L)'
;MTKNKDFLLYGGQGFFVVESRFCIGSPEDLDRFSQWDLEGVVMQTYIAKNLGSFSEWRDRLRVAYETGYNMIHFTPLQELGVSSSGYSVKDQLVVNPKFSEEGLIKKIGWEEIEDLVKEMETEWSVLSMTDLVLNHTAVDSPWIQEHTECVYNLENSPHLVPAFIVDYVVWRMSQDCAEGKLVHKHIPPGFSHSDTHMAAVRNYLVDELKQLKLHEFFQADIAVVSEEFKQWLASGEEEAPYVGKDNALTLRIVGSRAGHRFGATVDFQLAKEIFGHDTPDVAAHNLHARLTDMNRNIEETTMHNLWCAVDCVVSGTRYRFFDPSGPLLGTVTETTPLVEPYFLFPKENLNTVADAENLALSDQAKYVMACNGWVMNANPLKNFADVDSNVYFRRELIVWADSVKLRYGDKPEDSPYLWDRMLEYSRMTAKIFHGVRLDNCHSTPLHVAQAMLDACRDVRPNIYVVAELFTGDEGTDNIYLNKLGISSLVREALSAYDCHDQGRMVHRFGGMHPAGGFPHAILKRRVTPSLPHAIFYDQTHDNPSPAVKRTVFDYLPSSALVTMSACSVASVRGYDELVPYQIDVVNETRPYASWFQQINIATGMLRAKNALNKLHRWMAANNFHETFVDQVDTNVIAVTRLSVDTAESIVMVTHSCFFDRSPHPGHTGFRRIVVNGRVRRILIEARTVNHALGNPMDEFKRSDSVSLLPTKNHP
;
A
#
# COMPACT_ATOMS: atom_id res chain seq x y z
N MET A 1 -48.99 3.31 31.95
CA MET A 1 -49.49 4.06 30.78
C MET A 1 -48.42 5.05 30.35
N THR A 2 -47.92 4.83 29.13
CA THR A 2 -47.43 5.81 28.13
C THR A 2 -46.28 6.76 28.52
N LYS A 3 -45.05 6.49 28.07
CA LYS A 3 -44.48 6.70 26.71
C LYS A 3 -44.02 8.14 26.45
N ASN A 4 -42.71 8.23 26.19
CA ASN A 4 -42.01 9.11 25.23
C ASN A 4 -42.10 10.63 25.43
N LYS A 5 -40.95 11.23 25.70
CA LYS A 5 -40.12 11.84 24.64
C LYS A 5 -38.72 12.17 25.19
N ASP A 6 -37.84 11.18 25.11
CA ASP A 6 -36.41 11.45 24.95
C ASP A 6 -36.23 12.21 23.65
N PHE A 7 -36.06 13.53 23.75
CA PHE A 7 -35.35 14.27 22.71
C PHE A 7 -33.86 13.96 22.90
N LEU A 8 -33.43 12.83 22.33
CA LEU A 8 -32.01 12.62 22.05
C LEU A 8 -31.58 13.69 21.04
N LEU A 9 -30.91 14.70 21.58
CA LEU A 9 -30.45 15.93 20.97
C LEU A 9 -29.22 15.67 20.08
N TYR A 10 -29.31 14.75 19.10
CA TYR A 10 -28.22 14.51 18.17
C TYR A 10 -28.25 15.57 17.06
N GLY A 11 -27.65 16.74 17.31
CA GLY A 11 -27.08 17.53 16.23
C GLY A 11 -26.00 16.66 15.58
N GLY A 12 -26.12 16.37 14.28
CA GLY A 12 -25.13 15.53 13.58
C GLY A 12 -23.72 16.05 13.78
N GLN A 13 -22.74 15.13 13.91
CA GLN A 13 -21.32 15.47 13.87
C GLN A 13 -20.83 15.45 12.42
N GLY A 14 -19.92 16.36 12.08
CA GLY A 14 -19.33 16.46 10.76
C GLY A 14 -17.87 16.90 10.84
N PHE A 15 -17.11 16.60 9.81
CA PHE A 15 -15.70 16.96 9.69
C PHE A 15 -15.53 17.97 8.56
N PHE A 16 -14.51 18.81 8.68
CA PHE A 16 -13.96 19.57 7.56
C PHE A 16 -12.44 19.57 7.71
N VAL A 17 -11.73 19.52 6.59
CA VAL A 17 -10.27 19.54 6.59
C VAL A 17 -9.81 20.98 6.36
N VAL A 18 -8.83 21.43 7.14
CA VAL A 18 -8.11 22.67 6.88
C VAL A 18 -6.81 22.30 6.18
N GLU A 19 -6.66 22.75 4.94
CA GLU A 19 -5.52 22.40 4.11
C GLU A 19 -4.21 23.00 4.63
N SER A 20 -3.14 22.21 4.49
CA SER A 20 -1.77 22.66 4.77
C SER A 20 -1.38 23.77 3.80
N ARG A 21 -0.66 24.77 4.32
CA ARG A 21 -0.04 25.83 3.50
C ARG A 21 1.46 25.73 3.60
N PHE A 22 2.13 25.84 2.46
CA PHE A 22 3.58 25.81 2.38
C PHE A 22 4.11 27.23 2.23
N CYS A 23 5.09 27.59 3.04
CA CYS A 23 5.84 28.83 2.91
C CYS A 23 7.31 28.58 3.22
N ILE A 24 8.19 29.25 2.48
CA ILE A 24 9.63 29.22 2.73
C ILE A 24 10.09 30.62 3.14
N GLY A 25 10.53 30.77 4.39
CA GLY A 25 11.00 32.04 4.96
C GLY A 25 9.98 32.74 5.89
N SER A 26 10.37 33.91 6.41
CA SER A 26 9.55 34.72 7.34
C SER A 26 8.34 35.32 6.60
N PRO A 27 7.14 35.38 7.23
CA PRO A 27 5.91 35.94 6.63
C PRO A 27 6.04 37.32 5.98
N GLU A 28 7.01 38.11 6.42
CA GLU A 28 7.19 39.52 6.07
C GLU A 28 7.94 39.73 4.74
N ASP A 29 8.63 38.70 4.21
CA ASP A 29 9.49 38.78 3.00
C ASP A 29 9.06 37.82 1.86
N LEU A 30 7.84 37.28 1.90
CA LEU A 30 7.43 36.22 0.98
C LEU A 30 7.06 36.75 -0.41
N ASP A 31 7.91 36.45 -1.41
CA ASP A 31 7.49 36.44 -2.82
C ASP A 31 6.35 35.44 -3.02
N ARG A 32 5.43 35.72 -3.94
CA ARG A 32 4.28 34.86 -4.24
C ARG A 32 4.64 33.45 -4.72
N PHE A 33 5.91 33.24 -5.10
CA PHE A 33 6.46 31.94 -5.50
C PHE A 33 7.14 31.19 -4.34
N SER A 34 7.34 31.86 -3.20
CA SER A 34 7.83 31.30 -1.93
C SER A 34 6.69 30.78 -1.03
N GLN A 35 5.44 30.92 -1.49
CA GLN A 35 4.26 30.29 -0.92
C GLN A 35 3.56 29.49 -2.02
N TRP A 36 3.06 28.32 -1.67
CA TRP A 36 2.14 27.59 -2.54
C TRP A 36 1.09 26.84 -1.73
N ASP A 37 -0.06 26.67 -2.35
CA ASP A 37 -1.13 25.79 -1.89
C ASP A 37 -0.85 24.35 -2.30
N LEU A 38 -1.78 23.44 -2.04
CA LEU A 38 -1.61 22.03 -2.39
C LEU A 38 -1.41 21.83 -3.91
N GLU A 39 -2.04 22.65 -4.75
CA GLU A 39 -1.90 22.55 -6.21
C GLU A 39 -0.45 22.82 -6.63
N GLY A 40 0.21 23.84 -6.08
CA GLY A 40 1.57 24.19 -6.47
C GLY A 40 2.66 23.17 -6.10
N VAL A 41 2.32 22.04 -5.46
CA VAL A 41 3.26 20.97 -5.15
C VAL A 41 3.63 20.19 -6.42
N VAL A 42 4.92 20.17 -6.72
CA VAL A 42 5.55 19.33 -7.74
C VAL A 42 6.58 18.44 -7.05
N MET A 43 6.28 17.16 -6.93
CA MET A 43 7.03 16.24 -6.07
C MET A 43 7.80 15.17 -6.86
N GLN A 44 9.04 14.86 -6.43
CA GLN A 44 9.80 13.73 -6.95
C GLN A 44 10.03 12.66 -5.87
N THR A 45 9.65 11.42 -6.16
CA THR A 45 9.85 10.28 -5.25
C THR A 45 11.21 9.63 -5.49
N TYR A 46 11.97 9.40 -4.42
CA TYR A 46 13.25 8.70 -4.41
C TYR A 46 13.14 7.44 -3.54
N ILE A 47 13.58 6.31 -4.09
CA ILE A 47 13.80 5.10 -3.29
C ILE A 47 15.09 5.32 -2.48
N ALA A 48 14.96 5.53 -1.17
CA ALA A 48 16.04 6.03 -0.33
C ALA A 48 17.29 5.14 -0.35
N LYS A 49 17.14 3.80 -0.37
CA LYS A 49 18.30 2.89 -0.47
C LYS A 49 19.12 3.06 -1.76
N ASN A 50 18.51 3.56 -2.83
CA ASN A 50 19.19 3.83 -4.10
C ASN A 50 19.84 5.22 -4.13
N LEU A 51 19.79 6.00 -3.05
CA LEU A 51 20.62 7.20 -2.91
C LEU A 51 22.07 6.90 -2.55
N GLY A 52 22.42 5.66 -2.20
CA GLY A 52 23.78 5.25 -1.85
C GLY A 52 24.32 5.91 -0.57
N SER A 53 25.64 6.14 -0.51
CA SER A 53 26.29 6.81 0.61
C SER A 53 25.77 8.23 0.80
N PHE A 54 25.54 8.63 2.05
CA PHE A 54 25.02 9.95 2.42
C PHE A 54 25.87 11.11 1.87
N SER A 55 27.18 10.93 1.74
CA SER A 55 28.10 11.93 1.18
C SER A 55 27.77 12.32 -0.27
N GLU A 56 27.11 11.44 -1.02
CA GLU A 56 26.73 11.64 -2.42
C GLU A 56 25.26 12.09 -2.59
N TRP A 57 24.48 12.15 -1.50
CA TRP A 57 23.05 12.46 -1.58
C TRP A 57 22.79 13.83 -2.16
N ARG A 58 23.58 14.84 -1.77
CA ARG A 58 23.42 16.22 -2.25
C ARG A 58 23.41 16.28 -3.78
N ASP A 59 24.35 15.62 -4.43
CA ASP A 59 24.46 15.64 -5.89
C ASP A 59 23.37 14.80 -6.58
N ARG A 60 22.89 13.73 -5.94
CA ARG A 60 21.79 12.88 -6.45
C ARG A 60 20.41 13.52 -6.29
N LEU A 61 20.21 14.26 -5.20
CA LEU A 61 18.98 15.00 -4.91
C LEU A 61 18.89 16.33 -5.66
N ARG A 62 20.04 16.93 -5.99
CA ARG A 62 20.12 18.16 -6.80
C ARG A 62 19.36 18.06 -8.11
N VAL A 63 19.17 16.86 -8.65
CA VAL A 63 18.41 16.67 -9.89
C VAL A 63 16.96 17.17 -9.75
N ALA A 64 16.31 16.92 -8.61
CA ALA A 64 14.96 17.43 -8.33
C ALA A 64 14.93 18.97 -8.36
N TYR A 65 15.89 19.61 -7.69
CA TYR A 65 16.05 21.06 -7.68
C TYR A 65 16.25 21.63 -9.09
N GLU A 66 17.20 21.07 -9.84
CA GLU A 66 17.55 21.52 -11.20
C GLU A 66 16.45 21.23 -12.22
N THR A 67 15.48 20.38 -11.89
CA THR A 67 14.30 20.09 -12.70
C THR A 67 13.01 20.72 -12.17
N GLY A 68 13.11 21.64 -11.21
CA GLY A 68 12.01 22.51 -10.81
C GLY A 68 10.96 21.84 -9.92
N TYR A 69 11.26 20.66 -9.37
CA TYR A 69 10.49 20.09 -8.26
C TYR A 69 10.68 20.96 -7.01
N ASN A 70 9.64 21.06 -6.18
CA ASN A 70 9.66 21.80 -4.91
C ASN A 70 9.38 20.91 -3.70
N MET A 71 9.25 19.60 -3.90
CA MET A 71 9.16 18.62 -2.82
C MET A 71 9.86 17.31 -3.23
N ILE A 72 10.58 16.72 -2.29
CA ILE A 72 11.15 15.37 -2.44
C ILE A 72 10.41 14.43 -1.50
N HIS A 73 9.95 13.30 -2.03
CA HIS A 73 9.41 12.21 -1.22
C HIS A 73 10.45 11.09 -1.12
N PHE A 74 10.84 10.74 0.09
CA PHE A 74 11.71 9.62 0.37
C PHE A 74 10.86 8.41 0.78
N THR A 75 11.04 7.27 0.11
CA THR A 75 10.63 5.98 0.71
C THR A 75 11.34 5.81 2.07
N PRO A 76 10.95 4.85 2.93
CA PRO A 76 11.50 4.73 4.28
C PRO A 76 13.05 4.79 4.32
N LEU A 77 13.57 5.64 5.21
CA LEU A 77 15.00 5.87 5.44
C LEU A 77 15.55 5.02 6.60
N GLN A 78 14.69 4.23 7.21
CA GLN A 78 14.96 3.43 8.39
C GLN A 78 15.84 2.21 8.08
N GLU A 79 16.38 1.56 9.12
CA GLU A 79 17.08 0.28 8.96
C GLU A 79 16.15 -0.75 8.30
N LEU A 80 16.63 -1.36 7.22
CA LEU A 80 15.88 -2.34 6.45
C LEU A 80 16.18 -3.77 6.93
N GLY A 81 15.18 -4.64 6.79
CA GLY A 81 15.28 -6.06 7.12
C GLY A 81 16.08 -6.89 6.13
N VAL A 82 16.04 -8.21 6.35
CA VAL A 82 16.81 -9.20 5.58
C VAL A 82 16.55 -9.17 4.08
N SER A 83 15.34 -8.82 3.64
CA SER A 83 15.00 -8.72 2.21
C SER A 83 15.62 -7.51 1.53
N SER A 84 16.08 -6.50 2.29
CA SER A 84 16.45 -5.18 1.79
C SER A 84 15.33 -4.47 1.00
N SER A 85 14.08 -4.88 1.21
CA SER A 85 12.89 -4.15 0.74
C SER A 85 12.85 -2.77 1.39
N GLY A 86 12.53 -1.74 0.61
CA GLY A 86 12.36 -0.37 1.12
C GLY A 86 11.24 -0.20 2.15
N TYR A 87 10.31 -1.16 2.23
CA TYR A 87 9.17 -1.12 3.15
C TYR A 87 9.24 -2.15 4.28
N SER A 88 10.15 -3.13 4.19
CA SER A 88 10.42 -4.06 5.29
C SER A 88 11.39 -3.41 6.29
N VAL A 89 10.83 -2.54 7.14
CA VAL A 89 11.58 -1.77 8.13
C VAL A 89 11.90 -2.65 9.34
N LYS A 90 13.18 -2.80 9.66
CA LYS A 90 13.69 -3.56 10.80
C LYS A 90 13.67 -2.75 12.10
N ASP A 91 14.04 -1.47 12.02
CA ASP A 91 13.97 -0.56 13.16
C ASP A 91 13.49 0.82 12.71
N GLN A 92 12.26 1.16 13.11
CA GLN A 92 11.57 2.40 12.77
C GLN A 92 12.29 3.67 13.29
N LEU A 93 13.10 3.52 14.36
CA LEU A 93 13.72 4.63 15.08
C LEU A 93 15.17 4.86 14.66
N VAL A 94 15.74 3.98 13.84
CA VAL A 94 17.15 4.02 13.44
C VAL A 94 17.28 4.27 11.95
N VAL A 95 18.14 5.22 11.55
CA VAL A 95 18.48 5.48 10.14
C VAL A 95 19.22 4.27 9.56
N ASN A 96 18.95 3.96 8.29
CA ASN A 96 19.61 2.86 7.59
C ASN A 96 21.14 2.95 7.68
N PRO A 97 21.81 1.98 8.33
CA PRO A 97 23.26 2.00 8.47
C PRO A 97 24.01 1.98 7.14
N LYS A 98 23.39 1.48 6.06
CA LYS A 98 23.97 1.45 4.71
C LYS A 98 24.17 2.84 4.08
N PHE A 99 23.63 3.90 4.68
CA PHE A 99 23.91 5.28 4.26
C PHE A 99 25.28 5.78 4.74
N SER A 100 25.89 5.10 5.71
CA SER A 100 27.25 5.41 6.17
C SER A 100 28.28 4.69 5.31
N GLU A 101 29.36 5.38 4.93
CA GLU A 101 30.53 4.75 4.31
C GLU A 101 31.21 3.75 5.25
N GLU A 102 31.80 2.70 4.69
CA GLU A 102 32.57 1.73 5.46
C GLU A 102 33.77 2.41 6.15
N GLY A 103 33.90 2.19 7.46
CA GLY A 103 35.02 2.72 8.25
C GLY A 103 34.78 4.07 8.93
N LEU A 104 33.61 4.71 8.74
CA LEU A 104 33.24 5.89 9.51
C LEU A 104 33.02 5.56 11.00
N ILE A 105 33.60 6.36 11.89
CA ILE A 105 33.49 6.20 13.35
C ILE A 105 32.08 6.59 13.83
N LYS A 106 31.52 7.72 13.32
CA LYS A 106 30.14 8.14 13.56
C LYS A 106 29.29 7.68 12.38
N LYS A 107 28.29 6.83 12.63
CA LYS A 107 27.28 6.47 11.63
C LYS A 107 26.33 7.66 11.40
N ILE A 108 25.83 7.78 10.18
CA ILE A 108 24.79 8.74 9.81
C ILE A 108 23.53 8.44 10.62
N GLY A 109 23.01 9.45 11.31
CA GLY A 109 21.78 9.39 12.09
C GLY A 109 20.78 10.46 11.66
N TRP A 110 19.70 10.59 12.43
CA TRP A 110 18.62 11.53 12.13
C TRP A 110 19.05 13.00 12.18
N GLU A 111 20.08 13.34 12.95
CA GLU A 111 20.64 14.70 13.00
C GLU A 111 21.17 15.13 11.63
N GLU A 112 21.98 14.28 10.97
CA GLU A 112 22.51 14.58 9.65
C GLU A 112 21.41 14.65 8.57
N ILE A 113 20.39 13.77 8.66
CA ILE A 113 19.23 13.84 7.76
C ILE A 113 18.45 15.14 7.99
N GLU A 114 18.23 15.54 9.24
CA GLU A 114 17.53 16.78 9.60
C GLU A 114 18.28 18.00 9.06
N ASP A 115 19.60 18.03 9.14
CA ASP A 115 20.43 19.10 8.60
C ASP A 115 20.34 19.18 7.07
N LEU A 116 20.36 18.05 6.37
CA LEU A 116 20.16 18.02 4.91
C LEU A 116 18.75 18.49 4.51
N VAL A 117 17.71 18.09 5.24
CA VAL A 117 16.34 18.54 4.96
C VAL A 117 16.21 20.05 5.16
N LYS A 118 16.80 20.60 6.22
CA LYS A 118 16.88 22.06 6.43
C LYS A 118 17.67 22.76 5.33
N GLU A 119 18.77 22.16 4.86
CA GLU A 119 19.54 22.70 3.75
C GLU A 119 18.70 22.76 2.47
N MET A 120 18.00 21.68 2.12
CA MET A 120 17.11 21.65 0.95
C MET A 120 15.98 22.68 1.05
N GLU A 121 15.38 22.83 2.24
CA GLU A 121 14.34 23.83 2.49
C GLU A 121 14.89 25.25 2.28
N THR A 122 16.03 25.57 2.90
CA THR A 122 16.56 26.94 2.96
C THR A 122 17.35 27.35 1.72
N GLU A 123 18.18 26.47 1.17
CA GLU A 123 19.02 26.77 0.01
C GLU A 123 18.33 26.50 -1.32
N TRP A 124 17.50 25.44 -1.40
CA TRP A 124 16.91 24.99 -2.67
C TRP A 124 15.43 25.33 -2.81
N SER A 125 14.79 25.77 -1.73
CA SER A 125 13.34 25.94 -1.69
C SER A 125 12.59 24.63 -2.00
N VAL A 126 13.12 23.51 -1.51
CA VAL A 126 12.59 22.15 -1.71
C VAL A 126 12.21 21.55 -0.38
N LEU A 127 10.93 21.24 -0.20
CA LEU A 127 10.42 20.57 1.00
C LEU A 127 10.65 19.05 0.91
N SER A 128 10.35 18.34 2.00
CA SER A 128 10.56 16.89 2.06
C SER A 128 9.42 16.16 2.73
N MET A 129 9.15 14.95 2.25
CA MET A 129 8.14 14.02 2.76
C MET A 129 8.78 12.63 2.92
N THR A 130 8.25 11.80 3.82
CA THR A 130 8.59 10.37 3.85
C THR A 130 7.40 9.49 4.18
N ASP A 131 7.50 8.20 3.86
CA ASP A 131 6.50 7.20 4.20
C ASP A 131 6.43 6.92 5.72
N LEU A 132 5.21 6.69 6.21
CA LEU A 132 4.92 6.07 7.49
C LEU A 132 4.44 4.63 7.25
N VAL A 133 5.26 3.65 7.64
CA VAL A 133 4.91 2.22 7.56
C VAL A 133 4.34 1.77 8.89
N LEU A 134 3.01 1.74 8.98
CA LEU A 134 2.29 1.43 10.24
C LEU A 134 1.78 -0.01 10.31
N ASN A 135 1.75 -0.74 9.19
CA ASN A 135 1.05 -2.03 9.11
C ASN A 135 1.91 -3.23 9.50
N HIS A 136 3.23 -3.12 9.34
CA HIS A 136 4.16 -4.24 9.43
C HIS A 136 5.57 -3.79 9.83
N THR A 137 6.40 -4.76 10.22
CA THR A 137 7.84 -4.61 10.46
C THR A 137 8.57 -5.82 9.89
N ALA A 138 9.88 -5.72 9.66
CA ALA A 138 10.66 -6.82 9.10
C ALA A 138 10.64 -8.06 9.99
N VAL A 139 10.65 -9.25 9.37
CA VAL A 139 10.68 -10.55 10.07
C VAL A 139 11.90 -10.74 10.99
N ASP A 140 12.99 -10.02 10.72
CA ASP A 140 14.25 -10.08 11.47
C ASP A 140 14.46 -8.87 12.41
N SER A 141 13.39 -8.16 12.75
CA SER A 141 13.40 -7.10 13.76
C SER A 141 13.72 -7.70 15.14
N PRO A 142 14.77 -7.27 15.87
CA PRO A 142 15.09 -7.87 17.17
C PRO A 142 13.99 -7.67 18.22
N TRP A 143 13.35 -6.50 18.21
CA TRP A 143 12.36 -6.12 19.22
C TRP A 143 11.06 -6.95 19.18
N ILE A 144 10.71 -7.59 18.06
CA ILE A 144 9.52 -8.48 18.01
C ILE A 144 9.76 -9.82 18.71
N GLN A 145 11.03 -10.19 18.94
CA GLN A 145 11.37 -11.38 19.73
C GLN A 145 11.24 -11.10 21.23
N GLU A 146 11.49 -9.86 21.64
CA GLU A 146 11.33 -9.38 23.02
C GLU A 146 9.86 -9.04 23.33
N HIS A 147 9.16 -8.48 22.34
CA HIS A 147 7.78 -8.00 22.42
C HIS A 147 6.86 -8.72 21.42
N THR A 148 6.74 -10.05 21.59
CA THR A 148 5.94 -10.89 20.69
C THR A 148 4.46 -10.49 20.63
N GLU A 149 3.94 -9.82 21.67
CA GLU A 149 2.57 -9.30 21.74
C GLU A 149 2.25 -8.20 20.71
N CYS A 150 3.28 -7.58 20.14
CA CYS A 150 3.19 -6.51 19.15
C CYS A 150 2.84 -7.00 17.74
N VAL A 151 2.84 -8.31 17.51
CA VAL A 151 2.49 -8.92 16.22
C VAL A 151 1.37 -9.93 16.41
N TYR A 152 0.62 -10.20 15.34
CA TYR A 152 -0.34 -11.31 15.36
C TYR A 152 0.45 -12.63 15.46
N ASN A 153 0.24 -13.38 16.54
CA ASN A 153 0.87 -14.67 16.78
C ASN A 153 -0.14 -15.69 17.33
N LEU A 154 0.24 -16.96 17.46
CA LEU A 154 -0.71 -18.00 17.86
C LEU A 154 -1.12 -17.95 19.34
N GLU A 155 -0.36 -17.25 20.20
CA GLU A 155 -0.71 -17.05 21.61
C GLU A 155 -1.80 -15.97 21.77
N ASN A 156 -1.65 -14.82 21.11
CA ASN A 156 -2.60 -13.71 21.20
C ASN A 156 -3.74 -13.77 20.16
N SER A 157 -3.58 -14.60 19.12
CA SER A 157 -4.52 -14.77 18.01
C SER A 157 -4.76 -16.26 17.72
N PRO A 158 -5.29 -17.03 18.70
CA PRO A 158 -5.44 -18.48 18.61
C PRO A 158 -6.40 -18.94 17.50
N HIS A 159 -7.25 -18.06 16.97
CA HIS A 159 -8.07 -18.34 15.78
C HIS A 159 -7.24 -18.58 14.51
N LEU A 160 -5.95 -18.20 14.50
CA LEU A 160 -5.03 -18.43 13.39
C LEU A 160 -4.37 -19.81 13.41
N VAL A 161 -4.53 -20.62 14.47
CA VAL A 161 -3.93 -21.96 14.57
C VAL A 161 -4.28 -22.85 13.36
N PRO A 162 -5.55 -22.95 12.91
CA PRO A 162 -5.89 -23.74 11.73
C PRO A 162 -5.23 -23.22 10.45
N ALA A 163 -5.06 -21.90 10.32
CA ALA A 163 -4.39 -21.30 9.17
C ALA A 163 -2.89 -21.59 9.17
N PHE A 164 -2.24 -21.57 10.33
CA PHE A 164 -0.86 -21.99 10.47
C PHE A 164 -0.66 -23.46 10.07
N ILE A 165 -1.57 -24.36 10.47
CA ILE A 165 -1.48 -25.78 10.08
C ILE A 165 -1.59 -25.93 8.55
N VAL A 166 -2.50 -25.20 7.90
CA VAL A 166 -2.57 -25.16 6.43
C VAL A 166 -1.26 -24.64 5.83
N ASP A 167 -0.68 -23.57 6.40
CA ASP A 167 0.59 -23.02 5.92
C ASP A 167 1.75 -23.99 6.07
N TYR A 168 1.82 -24.69 7.19
CA TYR A 168 2.80 -25.75 7.44
C TYR A 168 2.73 -26.86 6.39
N VAL A 169 1.54 -27.33 6.05
CA VAL A 169 1.34 -28.38 5.02
C VAL A 169 1.85 -27.92 3.66
N VAL A 170 1.53 -26.68 3.27
CA VAL A 170 1.97 -26.10 1.98
C VAL A 170 3.48 -25.84 1.97
N TRP A 171 4.06 -25.39 3.09
CA TRP A 171 5.50 -25.25 3.24
C TRP A 171 6.19 -26.61 3.13
N ARG A 172 5.72 -27.64 3.86
CA ARG A 172 6.25 -29.00 3.79
C ARG A 172 6.18 -29.56 2.38
N MET A 173 5.04 -29.38 1.71
CA MET A 173 4.87 -29.77 0.31
C MET A 173 5.90 -29.09 -0.60
N SER A 174 6.22 -27.82 -0.37
CA SER A 174 7.25 -27.11 -1.14
C SER A 174 8.64 -27.70 -0.91
N GLN A 175 8.99 -28.07 0.33
CA GLN A 175 10.25 -28.76 0.64
C GLN A 175 10.31 -30.14 -0.02
N ASP A 176 9.26 -30.95 0.11
CA ASP A 176 9.22 -32.28 -0.47
C ASP A 176 9.20 -32.25 -2.02
N CYS A 177 8.61 -31.20 -2.61
CA CYS A 177 8.71 -30.90 -4.03
C CYS A 177 10.15 -30.59 -4.44
N ALA A 178 10.82 -29.67 -3.74
CA ALA A 178 12.22 -29.28 -4.01
C ALA A 178 13.18 -30.47 -3.92
N GLU A 179 12.98 -31.36 -2.96
CA GLU A 179 13.77 -32.58 -2.77
C GLU A 179 13.41 -33.71 -3.75
N GLY A 180 12.41 -33.52 -4.61
CA GLY A 180 11.97 -34.51 -5.59
C GLY A 180 11.17 -35.69 -5.02
N LYS A 181 10.78 -35.63 -3.73
CA LYS A 181 9.98 -36.68 -3.08
C LYS A 181 8.59 -36.81 -3.71
N LEU A 182 8.03 -35.73 -4.25
CA LEU A 182 6.68 -35.71 -4.84
C LEU A 182 6.63 -36.02 -6.34
N VAL A 183 7.76 -36.39 -6.98
CA VAL A 183 7.80 -36.75 -8.41
C VAL A 183 6.83 -37.89 -8.75
N HIS A 184 6.73 -38.89 -7.88
CA HIS A 184 5.82 -40.02 -8.04
C HIS A 184 4.33 -39.63 -7.95
N LYS A 185 4.02 -38.43 -7.46
CA LYS A 185 2.69 -37.81 -7.42
C LYS A 185 2.48 -36.80 -8.55
N HIS A 186 3.39 -36.75 -9.54
CA HIS A 186 3.40 -35.80 -10.65
C HIS A 186 3.66 -34.33 -10.25
N ILE A 187 4.35 -34.12 -9.12
CA ILE A 187 4.77 -32.79 -8.64
C ILE A 187 6.31 -32.77 -8.55
N PRO A 188 7.00 -32.53 -9.69
CA PRO A 188 8.46 -32.42 -9.72
C PRO A 188 8.95 -31.03 -9.28
N PRO A 189 10.24 -30.88 -8.88
CA PRO A 189 10.82 -29.57 -8.60
C PRO A 189 10.80 -28.65 -9.83
N GLY A 190 11.06 -29.21 -11.01
CA GLY A 190 11.05 -28.49 -12.29
C GLY A 190 9.72 -28.70 -13.01
N PHE A 191 9.00 -27.62 -13.24
CA PHE A 191 7.68 -27.63 -13.84
C PHE A 191 7.77 -27.55 -15.37
N SER A 192 7.32 -28.59 -16.09
CA SER A 192 7.38 -28.64 -17.56
C SER A 192 6.03 -28.42 -18.25
N HIS A 193 4.92 -28.79 -17.61
CA HIS A 193 3.57 -28.64 -18.15
C HIS A 193 2.57 -28.13 -17.10
N SER A 194 2.01 -26.93 -17.30
CA SER A 194 1.17 -26.25 -16.31
C SER A 194 -0.04 -27.07 -15.86
N ASP A 195 -0.90 -27.50 -16.78
CA ASP A 195 -2.22 -28.00 -16.37
C ASP A 195 -2.16 -29.36 -15.66
N THR A 196 -1.24 -30.24 -16.05
CA THR A 196 -1.06 -31.54 -15.39
C THR A 196 -0.47 -31.38 -13.98
N HIS A 197 0.55 -30.53 -13.82
CA HIS A 197 1.16 -30.29 -12.52
C HIS A 197 0.22 -29.53 -11.58
N MET A 198 -0.54 -28.55 -12.07
CA MET A 198 -1.53 -27.84 -11.23
C MET A 198 -2.65 -28.76 -10.76
N ALA A 199 -3.13 -29.69 -11.61
CA ALA A 199 -4.10 -30.70 -11.19
C ALA A 199 -3.51 -31.66 -10.14
N ALA A 200 -2.24 -32.04 -10.27
CA ALA A 200 -1.55 -32.88 -9.30
C ALA A 200 -1.38 -32.17 -7.94
N VAL A 201 -0.94 -30.91 -7.94
CA VAL A 201 -0.84 -30.05 -6.75
C VAL A 201 -2.18 -29.94 -6.04
N ARG A 202 -3.26 -29.67 -6.80
CA ARG A 202 -4.63 -29.61 -6.28
C ARG A 202 -5.03 -30.91 -5.59
N ASN A 203 -4.90 -32.05 -6.28
CA ASN A 203 -5.34 -33.34 -5.76
C ASN A 203 -4.57 -33.72 -4.49
N TYR A 204 -3.25 -33.52 -4.49
CA TYR A 204 -2.41 -33.76 -3.33
C TYR A 204 -2.87 -32.94 -2.12
N LEU A 205 -3.03 -31.62 -2.27
CA LEU A 205 -3.45 -30.76 -1.16
C LEU A 205 -4.86 -31.08 -0.67
N VAL A 206 -5.80 -31.40 -1.56
CA VAL A 206 -7.15 -31.81 -1.17
C VAL A 206 -7.12 -33.08 -0.30
N ASP A 207 -6.32 -34.07 -0.69
CA ASP A 207 -6.22 -35.34 0.03
C ASP A 207 -5.54 -35.17 1.40
N GLU A 208 -4.48 -34.37 1.47
CA GLU A 208 -3.78 -34.06 2.74
C GLU A 208 -4.70 -33.27 3.69
N LEU A 209 -5.28 -32.15 3.23
CA LEU A 209 -6.06 -31.26 4.10
C LEU A 209 -7.36 -31.89 4.62
N LYS A 210 -8.00 -32.79 3.85
CA LYS A 210 -9.20 -33.52 4.30
C LYS A 210 -8.92 -34.40 5.51
N GLN A 211 -7.74 -35.00 5.60
CA GLN A 211 -7.40 -35.95 6.68
C GLN A 211 -7.17 -35.25 8.01
N LEU A 212 -6.85 -33.95 8.00
CA LEU A 212 -6.50 -33.18 9.19
C LEU A 212 -7.70 -32.79 10.07
N LYS A 213 -8.93 -32.90 9.54
CA LYS A 213 -10.16 -32.54 10.25
C LYS A 213 -10.09 -31.14 10.89
N LEU A 214 -9.63 -30.15 10.14
CA LEU A 214 -9.41 -28.79 10.68
C LEU A 214 -10.69 -28.10 11.18
N HIS A 215 -11.86 -28.63 10.84
CA HIS A 215 -13.14 -28.17 11.38
C HIS A 215 -13.22 -28.33 12.91
N GLU A 216 -12.50 -29.30 13.49
CA GLU A 216 -12.52 -29.54 14.93
C GLU A 216 -12.04 -28.30 15.71
N PHE A 217 -11.12 -27.50 15.18
CA PHE A 217 -10.67 -26.24 15.82
C PHE A 217 -11.73 -25.14 15.88
N PHE A 218 -12.79 -25.24 15.06
CA PHE A 218 -13.90 -24.31 15.01
C PHE A 218 -15.15 -24.84 15.71
N GLN A 219 -15.12 -26.09 16.17
CA GLN A 219 -16.23 -26.77 16.84
C GLN A 219 -16.13 -26.66 18.36
N ALA A 220 -17.27 -26.84 19.03
CA ALA A 220 -17.34 -26.98 20.48
C ALA A 220 -17.37 -28.46 20.90
N ASP A 221 -16.75 -28.79 22.03
CA ASP A 221 -17.06 -30.02 22.74
C ASP A 221 -18.48 -29.90 23.33
N ILE A 222 -19.41 -30.61 22.70
CA ILE A 222 -20.83 -30.50 23.00
C ILE A 222 -21.12 -30.91 24.45
N ALA A 223 -20.46 -31.95 24.95
CA ALA A 223 -20.70 -32.44 26.30
C ALA A 223 -20.18 -31.45 27.34
N VAL A 224 -18.95 -30.96 27.15
CA VAL A 224 -18.32 -29.99 28.05
C VAL A 224 -19.10 -28.68 28.08
N VAL A 225 -19.37 -28.07 26.92
CA VAL A 225 -20.03 -26.76 26.86
C VAL A 225 -21.46 -26.81 27.39
N SER A 226 -22.19 -27.90 27.12
CA SER A 226 -23.55 -28.07 27.66
C SER A 226 -23.56 -28.22 29.17
N GLU A 227 -22.59 -28.95 29.73
CA GLU A 227 -22.46 -29.13 31.18
C GLU A 227 -22.02 -27.83 31.88
N GLU A 228 -21.08 -27.09 31.29
CA GLU A 228 -20.68 -25.76 31.77
C GLU A 228 -21.87 -24.79 31.80
N PHE A 229 -22.68 -24.78 30.74
CA PHE A 229 -23.89 -23.97 30.68
C PHE A 229 -24.91 -24.37 31.73
N LYS A 230 -25.11 -25.67 31.95
CA LYS A 230 -25.98 -26.20 33.00
C LYS A 230 -25.53 -25.74 34.39
N GLN A 231 -24.24 -25.86 34.69
CA GLN A 231 -23.65 -25.48 35.97
C GLN A 231 -23.79 -23.97 36.21
N TRP A 232 -23.52 -23.16 35.19
CA TRP A 232 -23.69 -21.71 35.26
C TRP A 232 -25.15 -21.28 35.47
N LEU A 233 -26.11 -21.93 34.81
CA LEU A 233 -27.54 -21.68 35.08
C LEU A 233 -27.94 -22.08 36.51
N ALA A 234 -27.37 -23.16 37.04
CA ALA A 234 -27.68 -23.67 38.38
C ALA A 234 -27.02 -22.86 39.50
N SER A 235 -25.83 -22.30 39.27
CA SER A 235 -25.12 -21.45 40.24
C SER A 235 -25.83 -20.12 40.45
N GLY A 236 -26.56 -19.63 39.44
CA GLY A 236 -27.20 -18.31 39.48
C GLY A 236 -26.20 -17.16 39.39
N GLU A 237 -24.97 -17.43 38.95
CA GLU A 237 -23.94 -16.42 38.71
C GLU A 237 -24.39 -15.44 37.63
N GLU A 238 -24.09 -14.15 37.83
CA GLU A 238 -24.38 -13.11 36.83
C GLU A 238 -23.29 -13.01 35.77
N GLU A 239 -22.04 -13.32 36.11
CA GLU A 239 -20.93 -13.29 35.15
C GLU A 239 -20.87 -14.58 34.35
N ALA A 240 -21.06 -14.47 33.03
CA ALA A 240 -20.95 -15.60 32.12
C ALA A 240 -19.48 -15.81 31.68
N PRO A 241 -19.05 -17.06 31.38
CA PRO A 241 -17.69 -17.34 30.92
C PRO A 241 -17.29 -16.56 29.65
N TYR A 242 -18.28 -16.26 28.81
CA TYR A 242 -18.13 -15.40 27.65
C TYR A 242 -19.48 -14.73 27.34
N VAL A 243 -19.40 -13.42 27.06
CA VAL A 243 -20.52 -12.62 26.53
C VAL A 243 -20.03 -11.99 25.23
N GLY A 244 -20.71 -12.32 24.14
CA GLY A 244 -20.43 -11.82 22.81
C GLY A 244 -21.12 -10.48 22.57
N LYS A 245 -20.77 -9.83 21.45
CA LYS A 245 -21.46 -8.62 20.96
C LYS A 245 -22.47 -8.95 19.85
N ASP A 246 -22.63 -10.23 19.54
CA ASP A 246 -23.43 -10.71 18.42
C ASP A 246 -24.90 -10.86 18.80
N ASN A 247 -25.79 -10.50 17.87
CA ASN A 247 -27.23 -10.69 18.05
C ASN A 247 -27.69 -12.13 17.74
N ALA A 248 -26.77 -13.03 17.39
CA ALA A 248 -27.05 -14.41 17.00
C ALA A 248 -26.09 -15.35 17.70
N LEU A 249 -26.61 -16.49 18.16
CA LEU A 249 -25.81 -17.51 18.84
C LEU A 249 -24.92 -18.22 17.82
N THR A 250 -23.61 -18.06 18.00
CA THR A 250 -22.57 -18.56 17.10
C THR A 250 -21.38 -19.09 17.88
N LEU A 251 -20.66 -20.05 17.30
CA LEU A 251 -19.41 -20.57 17.87
C LEU A 251 -18.30 -19.50 17.82
N ARG A 252 -17.51 -19.43 18.89
CA ARG A 252 -16.44 -18.44 19.10
C ARG A 252 -15.20 -19.13 19.64
N ILE A 253 -14.03 -18.78 19.09
CA ILE A 253 -12.72 -19.28 19.52
C ILE A 253 -12.18 -18.30 20.57
N VAL A 254 -12.59 -18.49 21.83
CA VAL A 254 -12.31 -17.58 22.95
C VAL A 254 -12.08 -18.36 24.23
N GLY A 255 -11.47 -17.71 25.23
CA GLY A 255 -11.21 -18.30 26.54
C GLY A 255 -10.04 -19.27 26.55
N SER A 256 -9.93 -20.06 27.62
CA SER A 256 -8.77 -20.94 27.87
C SER A 256 -8.63 -22.11 26.90
N ARG A 257 -9.68 -22.45 26.15
CA ARG A 257 -9.66 -23.51 25.12
C ARG A 257 -9.46 -22.97 23.71
N ALA A 258 -9.27 -21.66 23.54
CA ALA A 258 -9.06 -21.06 22.23
C ALA A 258 -7.84 -21.68 21.53
N GLY A 259 -7.97 -21.98 20.24
CA GLY A 259 -6.90 -22.60 19.45
C GLY A 259 -6.79 -24.13 19.61
N HIS A 260 -7.55 -24.75 20.52
CA HIS A 260 -7.61 -26.21 20.63
C HIS A 260 -8.73 -26.81 19.77
N ARG A 261 -8.55 -28.06 19.36
CA ARG A 261 -9.64 -28.88 18.78
C ARG A 261 -10.79 -28.98 19.79
N PHE A 262 -12.01 -28.82 19.30
CA PHE A 262 -13.26 -28.73 20.08
C PHE A 262 -13.27 -27.61 21.14
N GLY A 263 -12.42 -26.60 20.97
CA GLY A 263 -12.23 -25.53 21.94
C GLY A 263 -13.22 -24.37 21.83
N ALA A 264 -14.06 -24.33 20.80
CA ALA A 264 -15.01 -23.23 20.64
C ALA A 264 -16.09 -23.26 21.73
N THR A 265 -16.65 -22.08 22.03
CA THR A 265 -17.77 -21.92 22.95
C THR A 265 -18.81 -20.97 22.35
N VAL A 266 -19.86 -20.64 23.09
CA VAL A 266 -20.93 -19.71 22.70
C VAL A 266 -21.15 -18.66 23.78
N ASP A 267 -21.89 -17.60 23.44
CA ASP A 267 -22.38 -16.63 24.41
C ASP A 267 -23.44 -17.29 25.32
N PHE A 268 -23.10 -17.46 26.59
CA PHE A 268 -23.98 -18.10 27.58
C PHE A 268 -25.17 -17.21 27.95
N GLN A 269 -25.00 -15.89 27.91
CA GLN A 269 -26.10 -14.96 28.19
C GLN A 269 -27.14 -15.04 27.08
N LEU A 270 -26.71 -15.00 25.82
CA LEU A 270 -27.60 -15.18 24.68
C LEU A 270 -28.22 -16.59 24.65
N ALA A 271 -27.44 -17.63 24.99
CA ALA A 271 -27.98 -18.99 25.12
C ALA A 271 -29.07 -19.07 26.22
N LYS A 272 -28.90 -18.37 27.35
CA LYS A 272 -29.91 -18.28 28.41
C LYS A 272 -31.16 -17.51 27.97
N GLU A 273 -31.01 -16.45 27.19
CA GLU A 273 -32.16 -15.74 26.61
C GLU A 273 -32.97 -16.63 25.66
N ILE A 274 -32.31 -17.53 24.93
CA ILE A 274 -32.96 -18.41 23.96
C ILE A 274 -33.54 -19.67 24.63
N PHE A 275 -32.80 -20.29 25.57
CA PHE A 275 -33.10 -21.62 26.11
C PHE A 275 -33.41 -21.64 27.61
N GLY A 276 -33.08 -20.58 28.35
CA GLY A 276 -33.16 -20.52 29.82
C GLY A 276 -34.56 -20.32 30.40
N HIS A 277 -35.61 -20.44 29.58
CA HIS A 277 -37.00 -20.43 30.04
C HIS A 277 -37.41 -21.76 30.71
N ASP A 278 -36.63 -22.82 30.50
CA ASP A 278 -36.83 -24.15 31.08
C ASP A 278 -35.88 -24.41 32.27
N THR A 279 -35.98 -25.60 32.89
CA THR A 279 -35.03 -26.02 33.93
C THR A 279 -33.60 -26.12 33.37
N PRO A 280 -32.54 -25.96 34.20
CA PRO A 280 -31.16 -26.03 33.74
C PRO A 280 -30.83 -27.28 32.91
N ASP A 281 -31.38 -28.45 33.27
CA ASP A 281 -31.23 -29.69 32.50
C ASP A 281 -31.82 -29.61 31.09
N VAL A 282 -33.03 -29.04 30.95
CA VAL A 282 -33.71 -28.90 29.65
C VAL A 282 -33.04 -27.84 28.80
N ALA A 283 -32.67 -26.70 29.40
CA ALA A 283 -31.94 -25.64 28.71
C ALA A 283 -30.59 -26.15 28.16
N ALA A 284 -29.84 -26.93 28.95
CA ALA A 284 -28.59 -27.55 28.52
C ALA A 284 -28.81 -28.59 27.42
N HIS A 285 -29.87 -29.39 27.47
CA HIS A 285 -30.22 -30.31 26.39
C HIS A 285 -30.56 -29.58 25.07
N ASN A 286 -31.28 -28.47 25.14
CA ASN A 286 -31.60 -27.65 23.98
C ASN A 286 -30.34 -27.02 23.38
N LEU A 287 -29.43 -26.52 24.23
CA LEU A 287 -28.13 -26.02 23.77
C LEU A 287 -27.30 -27.15 23.14
N HIS A 288 -27.28 -28.34 23.72
CA HIS A 288 -26.61 -29.52 23.17
C HIS A 288 -27.06 -29.83 21.73
N ALA A 289 -28.38 -29.86 21.51
CA ALA A 289 -28.95 -30.07 20.17
C ALA A 289 -28.52 -28.95 19.21
N ARG A 290 -28.55 -27.69 19.67
CA ARG A 290 -28.11 -26.54 18.85
C ARG A 290 -26.61 -26.60 18.52
N LEU A 291 -25.76 -26.96 19.47
CA LEU A 291 -24.32 -27.16 19.28
C LEU A 291 -24.03 -28.28 18.27
N THR A 292 -24.83 -29.34 18.27
CA THR A 292 -24.72 -30.43 17.29
C THR A 292 -24.95 -29.91 15.87
N ASP A 293 -26.01 -29.12 15.66
CA ASP A 293 -26.28 -28.50 14.35
C ASP A 293 -25.19 -27.48 13.96
N MET A 294 -24.72 -26.66 14.90
CA MET A 294 -23.65 -25.69 14.64
C MET A 294 -22.32 -26.37 14.27
N ASN A 295 -21.95 -27.45 14.97
CA ASN A 295 -20.76 -28.22 14.65
C ASN A 295 -20.83 -28.82 13.24
N ARG A 296 -21.99 -29.36 12.82
CA ARG A 296 -22.21 -29.85 11.45
C ARG A 296 -22.01 -28.74 10.41
N ASN A 297 -22.60 -27.56 10.64
CA ASN A 297 -22.46 -26.42 9.73
C ASN A 297 -21.01 -25.93 9.63
N ILE A 298 -20.27 -25.96 10.73
CA ILE A 298 -18.83 -25.64 10.76
C ILE A 298 -18.02 -26.62 9.93
N GLU A 299 -18.32 -27.92 9.99
CA GLU A 299 -17.65 -28.93 9.17
C GLU A 299 -17.79 -28.63 7.67
N GLU A 300 -19.02 -28.38 7.21
CA GLU A 300 -19.32 -28.03 5.82
C GLU A 300 -18.62 -26.73 5.39
N THR A 301 -18.72 -25.68 6.21
CA THR A 301 -18.13 -24.36 5.93
C THR A 301 -16.61 -24.43 5.89
N THR A 302 -16.00 -25.21 6.79
CA THR A 302 -14.54 -25.41 6.82
C THR A 302 -14.07 -26.13 5.57
N MET A 303 -14.80 -27.13 5.07
CA MET A 303 -14.45 -27.79 3.81
C MET A 303 -14.47 -26.83 2.63
N HIS A 304 -15.48 -25.96 2.55
CA HIS A 304 -15.52 -24.92 1.52
C HIS A 304 -14.29 -23.99 1.62
N ASN A 305 -13.97 -23.52 2.82
CA ASN A 305 -12.80 -22.65 3.05
C ASN A 305 -11.48 -23.33 2.66
N LEU A 306 -11.32 -24.63 2.92
CA LEU A 306 -10.12 -25.37 2.51
C LEU A 306 -10.04 -25.51 0.98
N TRP A 307 -11.16 -25.64 0.27
CA TRP A 307 -11.14 -25.61 -1.19
C TRP A 307 -10.66 -24.26 -1.73
N CYS A 308 -11.09 -23.15 -1.13
CA CYS A 308 -10.55 -21.83 -1.45
C CYS A 308 -9.03 -21.77 -1.21
N ALA A 309 -8.53 -22.31 -0.09
CA ALA A 309 -7.10 -22.39 0.18
C ALA A 309 -6.33 -23.16 -0.90
N VAL A 310 -6.86 -24.29 -1.34
CA VAL A 310 -6.26 -25.05 -2.45
C VAL A 310 -6.26 -24.25 -3.75
N ASP A 311 -7.36 -23.58 -4.09
CA ASP A 311 -7.47 -22.74 -5.29
C ASP A 311 -6.44 -21.61 -5.29
N CYS A 312 -6.22 -20.98 -4.14
CA CYS A 312 -5.22 -19.93 -3.96
C CYS A 312 -3.80 -20.47 -4.10
N VAL A 313 -3.47 -21.63 -3.51
CA VAL A 313 -2.13 -22.25 -3.66
C VAL A 313 -1.86 -22.63 -5.11
N VAL A 314 -2.84 -23.23 -5.79
CA VAL A 314 -2.72 -23.63 -7.20
C VAL A 314 -2.54 -22.40 -8.09
N SER A 315 -3.36 -21.37 -7.89
CA SER A 315 -3.28 -20.11 -8.64
C SER A 315 -1.95 -19.39 -8.40
N GLY A 316 -1.50 -19.33 -7.15
CA GLY A 316 -0.21 -18.74 -6.77
C GLY A 316 0.97 -19.48 -7.38
N THR A 317 0.94 -20.82 -7.36
CA THR A 317 1.97 -21.65 -8.00
C THR A 317 1.98 -21.43 -9.51
N ARG A 318 0.81 -21.40 -10.16
CA ARG A 318 0.70 -21.13 -11.61
C ARG A 318 1.29 -19.77 -11.95
N TYR A 319 0.94 -18.73 -11.19
CA TYR A 319 1.47 -17.38 -11.39
C TYR A 319 3.00 -17.35 -11.28
N ARG A 320 3.56 -17.98 -10.24
CA ARG A 320 5.01 -17.94 -9.97
C ARG A 320 5.86 -18.69 -11.00
N PHE A 321 5.37 -19.79 -11.55
CA PHE A 321 6.18 -20.69 -12.36
C PHE A 321 5.80 -20.77 -13.85
N PHE A 322 4.58 -20.38 -14.23
CA PHE A 322 4.09 -20.54 -15.61
C PHE A 322 3.50 -19.29 -16.25
N ASP A 323 2.85 -18.43 -15.47
CA ASP A 323 2.15 -17.27 -16.04
C ASP A 323 3.17 -16.26 -16.61
N PRO A 324 3.06 -15.84 -17.89
CA PRO A 324 3.95 -14.84 -18.48
C PRO A 324 3.93 -13.48 -17.77
N SER A 325 2.87 -13.19 -17.00
CA SER A 325 2.75 -11.99 -16.17
C SER A 325 3.37 -12.15 -14.77
N GLY A 326 3.84 -13.35 -14.42
CA GLY A 326 4.52 -13.65 -13.18
C GLY A 326 6.04 -13.78 -13.32
N PRO A 327 6.74 -14.12 -12.22
CA PRO A 327 8.20 -14.12 -12.16
C PRO A 327 8.89 -15.29 -12.90
N LEU A 328 8.15 -16.32 -13.35
CA LEU A 328 8.68 -17.47 -14.09
C LEU A 328 9.91 -18.13 -13.44
N LEU A 329 9.80 -18.44 -12.14
CA LEU A 329 10.93 -18.84 -11.27
C LEU A 329 11.59 -20.20 -11.64
N GLY A 330 11.00 -20.95 -12.57
CA GLY A 330 11.57 -22.19 -13.11
C GLY A 330 11.47 -23.39 -12.17
N THR A 331 12.34 -23.48 -11.17
CA THR A 331 12.47 -24.64 -10.27
C THR A 331 12.13 -24.29 -8.83
N VAL A 332 11.34 -25.16 -8.18
CA VAL A 332 11.05 -25.04 -6.75
C VAL A 332 12.27 -25.42 -5.94
N THR A 333 12.65 -24.55 -5.02
CA THR A 333 13.77 -24.73 -4.08
C THR A 333 13.34 -24.33 -2.67
N GLU A 334 14.24 -24.48 -1.69
CA GLU A 334 13.98 -24.01 -0.32
C GLU A 334 13.70 -22.49 -0.26
N THR A 335 14.44 -21.70 -1.04
CA THR A 335 14.30 -20.23 -1.12
C THR A 335 13.30 -19.76 -2.17
N THR A 336 12.83 -20.68 -3.03
CA THR A 336 11.85 -20.44 -4.08
C THR A 336 10.69 -21.44 -3.93
N PRO A 337 9.85 -21.30 -2.88
CA PRO A 337 8.77 -22.25 -2.61
C PRO A 337 7.65 -22.17 -3.66
N LEU A 338 6.71 -23.12 -3.63
CA LEU A 338 5.53 -23.12 -4.50
C LEU A 338 4.71 -21.84 -4.35
N VAL A 339 4.51 -21.41 -3.10
CA VAL A 339 3.93 -20.15 -2.68
C VAL A 339 4.65 -19.64 -1.43
N GLU A 340 4.60 -18.34 -1.18
CA GLU A 340 5.27 -17.75 -0.01
C GLU A 340 4.58 -18.17 1.30
N PRO A 341 5.35 -18.33 2.39
CA PRO A 341 4.80 -18.67 3.70
C PRO A 341 3.97 -17.51 4.26
N TYR A 342 2.87 -17.85 4.94
CA TYR A 342 2.00 -16.89 5.61
C TYR A 342 2.41 -16.61 7.05
N PHE A 343 3.21 -17.50 7.63
CA PHE A 343 3.72 -17.37 8.98
C PHE A 343 5.25 -17.46 9.00
N LEU A 344 5.87 -16.64 9.82
CA LEU A 344 7.22 -16.84 10.32
C LEU A 344 7.13 -17.80 11.51
N PHE A 345 7.88 -18.91 11.49
CA PHE A 345 7.88 -19.88 12.59
C PHE A 345 9.23 -20.60 12.74
N PRO A 346 9.56 -21.09 13.95
CA PRO A 346 10.72 -21.95 14.17
C PRO A 346 10.60 -23.24 13.36
N LYS A 347 11.54 -23.50 12.46
CA LYS A 347 11.53 -24.70 11.60
C LYS A 347 12.20 -25.92 12.26
N GLU A 348 12.90 -25.71 13.37
CA GLU A 348 13.66 -26.75 14.06
C GLU A 348 12.73 -27.86 14.58
N ASN A 349 13.09 -29.11 14.30
CA ASN A 349 12.35 -30.31 14.73
C ASN A 349 10.89 -30.43 14.28
N LEU A 350 10.40 -29.56 13.41
CA LEU A 350 9.11 -29.74 12.76
C LEU A 350 9.27 -30.74 11.61
N ASN A 351 8.62 -31.92 11.70
CA ASN A 351 8.63 -32.93 10.64
C ASN A 351 7.21 -33.38 10.24
N THR A 352 6.27 -33.35 11.18
CA THR A 352 4.89 -33.81 11.02
C THR A 352 3.89 -32.71 11.35
N VAL A 353 2.63 -32.88 10.93
CA VAL A 353 1.54 -31.97 11.32
C VAL A 353 1.31 -31.99 12.84
N ALA A 354 1.53 -33.14 13.49
CA ALA A 354 1.45 -33.25 14.95
C ALA A 354 2.49 -32.36 15.63
N ASP A 355 3.71 -32.25 15.08
CA ASP A 355 4.73 -31.34 15.60
C ASP A 355 4.30 -29.87 15.46
N ALA A 356 3.66 -29.52 14.34
CA ALA A 356 3.13 -28.18 14.12
C ALA A 356 1.96 -27.85 15.08
N GLU A 357 1.05 -28.79 15.30
CA GLU A 357 -0.02 -28.64 16.31
C GLU A 357 0.57 -28.49 17.73
N ASN A 358 1.58 -29.29 18.08
CA ASN A 358 2.26 -29.16 19.37
C ASN A 358 2.96 -27.81 19.53
N LEU A 359 3.59 -27.29 18.47
CA LEU A 359 4.20 -25.97 18.47
C LEU A 359 3.14 -24.88 18.73
N ALA A 360 2.02 -24.94 18.01
CA ALA A 360 0.92 -24.00 18.12
C ALA A 360 0.26 -23.95 19.50
N LEU A 361 0.38 -25.02 20.29
CA LEU A 361 -0.20 -25.16 21.63
C LEU A 361 0.86 -25.06 22.76
N SER A 362 2.11 -24.75 22.42
CA SER A 362 3.21 -24.63 23.38
C SER A 362 3.51 -23.17 23.74
N ASP A 363 4.38 -22.97 24.73
CA ASP A 363 4.92 -21.64 25.08
C ASP A 363 5.70 -20.96 23.93
N GLN A 364 5.97 -21.69 22.84
CA GLN A 364 6.61 -21.17 21.62
C GLN A 364 5.59 -20.64 20.59
N ALA A 365 4.28 -20.78 20.83
CA ALA A 365 3.22 -20.29 19.94
C ALA A 365 3.34 -18.78 19.64
N LYS A 366 3.85 -18.00 20.59
CA LYS A 366 4.14 -16.57 20.43
C LYS A 366 5.20 -16.23 19.38
N TYR A 367 6.03 -17.20 18.98
CA TYR A 367 7.03 -17.06 17.92
C TYR A 367 6.54 -17.52 16.54
N VAL A 368 5.28 -17.98 16.46
CA VAL A 368 4.62 -18.24 15.17
C VAL A 368 3.83 -16.99 14.79
N MET A 369 4.44 -16.14 13.97
CA MET A 369 3.99 -14.78 13.69
C MET A 369 3.38 -14.68 12.29
N ALA A 370 2.23 -14.03 12.15
CA ALA A 370 1.56 -13.86 10.87
C ALA A 370 2.25 -12.78 10.01
N CYS A 371 2.57 -13.11 8.77
CA CYS A 371 3.09 -12.17 7.78
C CYS A 371 1.97 -11.23 7.29
N ASN A 372 2.32 -9.99 6.96
CA ASN A 372 1.37 -9.02 6.41
C ASN A 372 1.24 -9.17 4.88
N GLY A 373 0.35 -8.40 4.28
CA GLY A 373 0.13 -8.38 2.84
C GLY A 373 -1.05 -7.50 2.49
N TRP A 374 -1.65 -7.76 1.33
CA TRP A 374 -2.90 -7.14 0.92
C TRP A 374 -3.86 -8.18 0.33
N VAL A 375 -5.14 -7.85 0.32
CA VAL A 375 -6.22 -8.74 -0.13
C VAL A 375 -6.99 -8.03 -1.23
N MET A 376 -7.16 -8.72 -2.36
CA MET A 376 -7.90 -8.18 -3.49
C MET A 376 -9.37 -7.92 -3.11
N ASN A 377 -9.86 -6.70 -3.37
CA ASN A 377 -11.25 -6.29 -3.08
C ASN A 377 -11.69 -6.47 -1.62
N ALA A 378 -10.76 -6.45 -0.66
CA ALA A 378 -11.11 -6.51 0.74
C ALA A 378 -11.79 -5.22 1.20
N ASN A 379 -12.67 -5.36 2.20
CA ASN A 379 -13.22 -4.20 2.90
C ASN A 379 -12.10 -3.56 3.74
N PRO A 380 -11.67 -2.32 3.42
CA PRO A 380 -10.55 -1.67 4.10
C PRO A 380 -10.86 -1.33 5.57
N LEU A 381 -12.14 -1.27 5.94
CA LEU A 381 -12.57 -1.04 7.32
C LEU A 381 -12.46 -2.27 8.22
N LYS A 382 -12.13 -3.44 7.65
CA LYS A 382 -11.97 -4.69 8.38
C LYS A 382 -10.53 -5.17 8.31
N ASN A 383 -9.96 -5.47 9.46
CA ASN A 383 -8.62 -6.05 9.51
C ASN A 383 -8.71 -7.55 9.18
N PHE A 384 -8.02 -7.96 8.11
CA PHE A 384 -8.04 -9.33 7.62
C PHE A 384 -7.34 -10.35 8.55
N ALA A 385 -6.68 -9.92 9.62
CA ALA A 385 -6.10 -10.78 10.64
C ALA A 385 -7.02 -11.01 11.86
N ASP A 386 -8.14 -10.28 11.95
CA ASP A 386 -9.06 -10.40 13.08
C ASP A 386 -9.86 -11.71 13.05
N VAL A 387 -10.47 -12.04 14.20
CA VAL A 387 -11.14 -13.33 14.46
C VAL A 387 -12.31 -13.64 13.53
N ASP A 388 -12.94 -12.62 12.93
CA ASP A 388 -14.05 -12.79 11.98
C ASP A 388 -13.58 -12.96 10.52
N SER A 389 -12.27 -12.90 10.27
CA SER A 389 -11.66 -13.06 8.96
C SER A 389 -11.22 -14.51 8.69
N ASN A 390 -11.44 -14.96 7.46
CA ASN A 390 -10.95 -16.25 6.97
C ASN A 390 -9.75 -16.11 6.01
N VAL A 391 -9.20 -14.90 5.82
CA VAL A 391 -8.19 -14.63 4.78
C VAL A 391 -6.95 -15.51 4.92
N TYR A 392 -6.38 -15.63 6.12
CA TYR A 392 -5.23 -16.50 6.36
C TYR A 392 -5.58 -17.98 6.13
N PHE A 393 -6.74 -18.42 6.64
CA PHE A 393 -7.17 -19.82 6.53
C PHE A 393 -7.47 -20.24 5.08
N ARG A 394 -8.08 -19.34 4.30
CA ARG A 394 -8.38 -19.51 2.88
C ARG A 394 -7.22 -19.19 1.95
N ARG A 395 -6.08 -18.75 2.49
CA ARG A 395 -4.92 -18.30 1.72
C ARG A 395 -5.23 -17.24 0.66
N GLU A 396 -6.09 -16.27 1.01
CA GLU A 396 -6.51 -15.17 0.11
C GLU A 396 -5.55 -13.97 0.14
N LEU A 397 -4.52 -14.00 0.99
CA LEU A 397 -3.55 -12.92 1.18
C LEU A 397 -2.47 -12.94 0.09
N ILE A 398 -2.26 -11.83 -0.61
CA ILE A 398 -1.02 -11.60 -1.34
C ILE A 398 0.02 -11.18 -0.31
N VAL A 399 0.77 -12.17 0.17
CA VAL A 399 1.64 -12.05 1.35
C VAL A 399 2.98 -11.39 1.02
N TRP A 400 3.46 -10.57 1.95
CA TRP A 400 4.83 -10.08 2.03
C TRP A 400 5.57 -10.88 3.09
N ALA A 401 6.19 -12.00 2.69
CA ALA A 401 6.83 -12.93 3.61
C ALA A 401 8.09 -12.37 4.31
N ASP A 402 8.55 -11.18 3.92
CA ASP A 402 9.63 -10.45 4.60
C ASP A 402 9.14 -9.56 5.75
N SER A 403 7.82 -9.50 5.99
CA SER A 403 7.22 -8.53 6.89
C SER A 403 6.11 -9.15 7.75
N VAL A 404 6.23 -9.04 9.08
CA VAL A 404 5.20 -9.49 10.04
C VAL A 404 4.17 -8.40 10.29
N LYS A 405 2.91 -8.79 10.49
CA LYS A 405 1.79 -7.86 10.71
C LYS A 405 1.74 -7.37 12.15
N LEU A 406 1.69 -6.04 12.33
CA LEU A 406 1.62 -5.40 13.64
C LEU A 406 0.21 -5.48 14.24
N ARG A 407 0.12 -5.74 15.55
CA ARG A 407 -1.13 -5.95 16.30
C ARG A 407 -1.34 -4.85 17.34
N TYR A 408 -1.93 -3.73 16.94
CA TYR A 408 -2.21 -2.59 17.81
C TYR A 408 -3.33 -2.84 18.83
N GLY A 409 -4.30 -3.71 18.50
CA GLY A 409 -5.53 -3.86 19.28
C GLY A 409 -6.51 -2.69 19.08
N ASP A 410 -7.52 -2.62 19.96
CA ASP A 410 -8.56 -1.59 19.92
C ASP A 410 -8.09 -0.28 20.56
N LYS A 411 -7.12 -0.35 21.48
CA LYS A 411 -6.61 0.78 22.27
C LYS A 411 -5.13 0.60 22.63
N PRO A 412 -4.43 1.68 23.05
CA PRO A 412 -3.01 1.62 23.42
C PRO A 412 -2.65 0.52 24.43
N GLU A 413 -3.54 0.25 25.39
CA GLU A 413 -3.29 -0.73 26.45
C GLU A 413 -3.22 -2.18 25.95
N ASP A 414 -3.73 -2.47 24.75
CA ASP A 414 -3.72 -3.82 24.18
C ASP A 414 -2.33 -4.20 23.61
N SER A 415 -1.49 -3.21 23.29
CA SER A 415 -0.11 -3.39 22.84
C SER A 415 0.77 -2.17 23.14
N PRO A 416 1.04 -1.86 24.43
CA PRO A 416 1.61 -0.57 24.84
C PRO A 416 2.94 -0.23 24.17
N TYR A 417 3.86 -1.20 24.10
CA TYR A 417 5.18 -1.01 23.49
C TYR A 417 5.08 -0.63 22.01
N LEU A 418 4.19 -1.28 21.25
CA LEU A 418 3.97 -0.98 19.84
C LEU A 418 3.45 0.45 19.66
N TRP A 419 2.47 0.85 20.47
CA TRP A 419 1.91 2.20 20.40
C TRP A 419 2.96 3.26 20.72
N ASP A 420 3.71 3.11 21.80
CA ASP A 420 4.76 4.05 22.19
C ASP A 420 5.82 4.19 21.11
N ARG A 421 6.29 3.06 20.56
CA ARG A 421 7.28 3.02 19.48
C ARG A 421 6.81 3.74 18.21
N MET A 422 5.55 3.50 17.81
CA MET A 422 5.00 4.08 16.58
C MET A 422 4.62 5.56 16.75
N LEU A 423 4.25 5.98 17.97
CA LEU A 423 4.08 7.38 18.32
C LEU A 423 5.42 8.12 18.26
N GLU A 424 6.49 7.54 18.79
CA GLU A 424 7.85 8.09 18.70
C GLU A 424 8.31 8.22 17.24
N TYR A 425 8.13 7.15 16.45
CA TYR A 425 8.42 7.16 15.01
C TYR A 425 7.66 8.27 14.29
N SER A 426 6.37 8.44 14.58
CA SER A 426 5.52 9.48 13.97
C SER A 426 5.98 10.89 14.35
N ARG A 427 6.27 11.14 15.63
CA ARG A 427 6.75 12.45 16.11
C ARG A 427 8.13 12.81 15.56
N MET A 428 9.05 11.85 15.53
CA MET A 428 10.37 12.01 14.94
C MET A 428 10.27 12.35 13.45
N THR A 429 9.43 11.63 12.72
CA THR A 429 9.19 11.87 11.30
C THR A 429 8.65 13.28 11.06
N ALA A 430 7.62 13.70 11.80
CA ALA A 430 7.01 15.02 11.67
C ALA A 430 7.94 16.18 12.06
N LYS A 431 8.91 15.93 12.97
CA LYS A 431 9.95 16.90 13.32
C LYS A 431 10.83 17.21 12.11
N ILE A 432 11.28 16.17 11.41
CA ILE A 432 12.26 16.26 10.33
C ILE A 432 11.59 16.65 9.00
N PHE A 433 10.48 16.01 8.65
CA PHE A 433 9.85 16.15 7.34
C PHE A 433 8.63 17.08 7.36
N HIS A 434 8.34 17.68 6.21
CA HIS A 434 7.23 18.61 6.00
C HIS A 434 5.91 17.90 5.67
N GLY A 435 5.99 16.64 5.27
CA GLY A 435 4.84 15.80 5.00
C GLY A 435 5.10 14.33 5.30
N VAL A 436 4.02 13.57 5.35
CA VAL A 436 4.03 12.11 5.48
C VAL A 436 3.16 11.48 4.40
N ARG A 437 3.62 10.35 3.85
CA ARG A 437 2.81 9.48 3.02
C ARG A 437 2.39 8.25 3.84
N LEU A 438 1.09 7.97 3.92
CA LEU A 438 0.59 6.73 4.50
C LEU A 438 0.66 5.62 3.46
N ASP A 439 1.64 4.73 3.64
CA ASP A 439 1.76 3.50 2.85
C ASP A 439 0.62 2.54 3.17
N ASN A 440 -0.01 2.00 2.12
CA ASN A 440 -1.12 1.06 2.24
C ASN A 440 -2.16 1.48 3.31
N CYS A 441 -2.63 2.74 3.22
CA CYS A 441 -3.50 3.36 4.22
C CYS A 441 -4.80 2.59 4.45
N HIS A 442 -5.29 1.91 3.41
CA HIS A 442 -6.50 1.10 3.45
C HIS A 442 -6.34 -0.17 4.30
N SER A 443 -5.12 -0.60 4.63
CA SER A 443 -4.85 -1.74 5.51
C SER A 443 -4.51 -1.33 6.95
N THR A 444 -4.41 -0.03 7.23
CA THR A 444 -4.17 0.49 8.58
C THR A 444 -5.47 0.72 9.33
N PRO A 445 -5.63 0.18 10.56
CA PRO A 445 -6.81 0.48 11.37
C PRO A 445 -6.98 1.99 11.56
N LEU A 446 -8.21 2.46 11.38
CA LEU A 446 -8.50 3.89 11.27
C LEU A 446 -8.15 4.66 12.56
N HIS A 447 -8.38 4.07 13.73
CA HIS A 447 -8.03 4.68 15.02
C HIS A 447 -6.52 4.77 15.24
N VAL A 448 -5.75 3.80 14.74
CA VAL A 448 -4.29 3.81 14.76
C VAL A 448 -3.77 4.93 13.86
N ALA A 449 -4.18 4.94 12.59
CA ALA A 449 -3.76 5.98 11.64
C ALA A 449 -4.11 7.38 12.15
N GLN A 450 -5.29 7.55 12.76
CA GLN A 450 -5.71 8.82 13.35
C GLN A 450 -4.76 9.26 14.46
N ALA A 451 -4.48 8.40 15.44
CA ALA A 451 -3.59 8.72 16.54
C ALA A 451 -2.16 9.05 16.09
N MET A 452 -1.62 8.31 15.11
CA MET A 452 -0.27 8.56 14.58
C MET A 452 -0.18 9.88 13.83
N LEU A 453 -1.20 10.22 13.03
CA LEU A 453 -1.25 11.52 12.34
C LEU A 453 -1.52 12.68 13.30
N ASP A 454 -2.30 12.48 14.35
CA ASP A 454 -2.51 13.50 15.38
C ASP A 454 -1.20 13.77 16.14
N ALA A 455 -0.43 12.71 16.46
CA ALA A 455 0.91 12.87 17.02
C ALA A 455 1.88 13.61 16.07
N CYS A 456 1.74 13.42 14.75
CA CYS A 456 2.48 14.20 13.77
C CYS A 456 2.07 15.68 13.80
N ARG A 457 0.75 15.97 13.89
CA ARG A 457 0.21 17.33 13.92
C ARG A 457 0.56 18.09 15.19
N ASP A 458 0.67 17.40 16.32
CA ASP A 458 1.17 18.01 17.57
C ASP A 458 2.57 18.60 17.38
N VAL A 459 3.42 17.91 16.60
CA VAL A 459 4.79 18.35 16.32
C VAL A 459 4.82 19.37 15.19
N ARG A 460 4.05 19.15 14.12
CA ARG A 460 3.96 20.02 12.95
C ARG A 460 2.49 20.22 12.55
N PRO A 461 1.84 21.29 13.03
CA PRO A 461 0.40 21.52 12.77
C PRO A 461 0.01 21.59 11.29
N ASN A 462 0.92 22.05 10.43
CA ASN A 462 0.72 22.16 8.98
C ASN A 462 1.29 20.97 8.19
N ILE A 463 1.50 19.81 8.81
CA ILE A 463 2.08 18.65 8.11
C ILE A 463 1.20 18.25 6.91
N TYR A 464 1.85 18.01 5.77
CA TYR A 464 1.15 17.56 4.56
C TYR A 464 0.94 16.05 4.59
N VAL A 465 -0.30 15.58 4.47
CA VAL A 465 -0.61 14.15 4.55
C VAL A 465 -1.08 13.63 3.19
N VAL A 466 -0.31 12.72 2.61
CA VAL A 466 -0.67 11.98 1.39
C VAL A 466 -1.05 10.56 1.76
N ALA A 467 -2.08 10.00 1.13
CA ALA A 467 -2.44 8.60 1.34
C ALA A 467 -2.53 7.83 0.04
N GLU A 468 -1.95 6.63 0.06
CA GLU A 468 -2.25 5.58 -0.90
C GLU A 468 -3.51 4.85 -0.45
N LEU A 469 -4.65 5.27 -0.99
CA LEU A 469 -5.97 4.80 -0.60
C LEU A 469 -6.77 4.37 -1.83
N PHE A 470 -7.08 3.07 -1.90
CA PHE A 470 -7.81 2.43 -2.98
C PHE A 470 -8.98 1.62 -2.41
N THR A 471 -10.05 2.29 -1.97
CA THR A 471 -11.19 1.61 -1.31
C THR A 471 -12.21 1.05 -2.30
N GLY A 472 -12.14 1.45 -3.57
CA GLY A 472 -13.10 1.05 -4.61
C GLY A 472 -14.44 1.80 -4.55
N ASP A 473 -14.67 2.63 -3.52
CA ASP A 473 -15.87 3.46 -3.41
C ASP A 473 -15.57 4.84 -2.78
N GLU A 474 -16.10 5.91 -3.38
CA GLU A 474 -15.85 7.29 -2.94
C GLU A 474 -16.39 7.58 -1.52
N GLY A 475 -17.41 6.85 -1.07
CA GLY A 475 -17.98 6.97 0.27
C GLY A 475 -16.99 6.53 1.35
N THR A 476 -16.33 5.39 1.16
CA THR A 476 -15.29 4.92 2.08
C THR A 476 -14.04 5.80 2.02
N ASP A 477 -13.62 6.26 0.83
CA ASP A 477 -12.55 7.26 0.71
C ASP A 477 -12.85 8.50 1.58
N ASN A 478 -14.09 9.00 1.53
CA ASN A 478 -14.52 10.15 2.34
C ASN A 478 -14.46 9.87 3.85
N ILE A 479 -14.68 8.64 4.31
CA ILE A 479 -14.54 8.30 5.74
C ILE A 479 -13.09 8.47 6.19
N TYR A 480 -12.14 7.91 5.43
CA TYR A 480 -10.71 8.02 5.72
C TYR A 480 -10.24 9.46 5.65
N LEU A 481 -10.53 10.16 4.56
CA LEU A 481 -10.14 11.56 4.36
C LEU A 481 -10.55 12.46 5.51
N ASN A 482 -11.82 12.36 5.91
CA ASN A 482 -12.39 13.24 6.92
C ASN A 482 -11.92 12.92 8.33
N LYS A 483 -11.76 11.64 8.68
CA LYS A 483 -11.30 11.24 10.01
C LYS A 483 -9.80 11.40 10.19
N LEU A 484 -9.04 11.12 9.13
CA LEU A 484 -7.58 11.18 9.18
C LEU A 484 -7.04 12.56 8.85
N GLY A 485 -7.84 13.47 8.27
CA GLY A 485 -7.39 14.77 7.80
C GLY A 485 -6.35 14.65 6.69
N ILE A 486 -6.55 13.71 5.76
CA ILE A 486 -5.65 13.50 4.61
C ILE A 486 -5.75 14.71 3.68
N SER A 487 -4.60 15.26 3.31
CA SER A 487 -4.52 16.41 2.42
C SER A 487 -4.64 16.01 0.95
N SER A 488 -4.12 14.86 0.54
CA SER A 488 -4.15 14.44 -0.87
C SER A 488 -4.15 12.93 -1.08
N LEU A 489 -4.89 12.48 -2.11
CA LEU A 489 -4.91 11.08 -2.52
C LEU A 489 -4.04 10.84 -3.75
N VAL A 490 -3.26 9.75 -3.72
CA VAL A 490 -2.45 9.32 -4.86
C VAL A 490 -3.36 8.94 -6.04
N ARG A 491 -3.04 9.46 -7.23
CA ARG A 491 -3.65 9.09 -8.51
C ARG A 491 -2.54 8.83 -9.52
N GLU A 492 -2.71 7.83 -10.39
CA GLU A 492 -1.62 7.35 -11.25
C GLU A 492 -1.99 7.49 -12.73
N ALA A 493 -1.27 8.31 -13.50
CA ALA A 493 -1.55 8.48 -14.92
C ALA A 493 -1.45 7.16 -15.69
N LEU A 494 -0.57 6.25 -15.24
CA LEU A 494 -0.39 4.93 -15.82
C LEU A 494 -1.57 3.99 -15.58
N SER A 495 -2.52 4.28 -14.68
CA SER A 495 -3.75 3.47 -14.56
C SER A 495 -4.66 3.62 -15.78
N ALA A 496 -4.53 4.71 -16.55
CA ALA A 496 -5.32 4.94 -17.73
C ALA A 496 -5.08 3.87 -18.80
N TYR A 497 -6.18 3.32 -19.33
CA TYR A 497 -6.14 2.28 -20.36
C TYR A 497 -5.76 2.83 -21.74
N ASP A 498 -6.24 4.02 -22.08
CA ASP A 498 -5.97 4.70 -23.33
C ASP A 498 -5.84 6.22 -23.15
N CYS A 499 -5.55 6.92 -24.24
CA CYS A 499 -5.41 8.38 -24.27
C CYS A 499 -6.64 9.07 -23.71
N HIS A 500 -7.84 8.66 -24.13
CA HIS A 500 -9.10 9.26 -23.69
C HIS A 500 -9.35 9.07 -22.18
N ASP A 501 -9.00 7.91 -21.62
CA ASP A 501 -9.09 7.64 -20.20
C ASP A 501 -8.15 8.56 -19.39
N GLN A 502 -6.92 8.77 -19.85
CA GLN A 502 -6.02 9.75 -19.20
C GLN A 502 -6.57 11.18 -19.30
N GLY A 503 -7.17 11.54 -20.44
CA GLY A 503 -7.91 12.80 -20.60
C GLY A 503 -9.06 12.94 -19.60
N ARG A 504 -9.81 11.88 -19.32
CA ARG A 504 -10.86 11.87 -18.28
C ARG A 504 -10.30 12.05 -16.88
N MET A 505 -9.13 11.47 -16.59
CA MET A 505 -8.43 11.71 -15.32
C MET A 505 -8.03 13.18 -15.19
N VAL A 506 -7.42 13.77 -16.23
CA VAL A 506 -7.10 15.20 -16.25
C VAL A 506 -8.35 16.05 -16.14
N HIS A 507 -9.47 15.70 -16.78
CA HIS A 507 -10.72 16.43 -16.62
C HIS A 507 -11.21 16.40 -15.16
N ARG A 508 -11.13 15.23 -14.51
CA ARG A 508 -11.59 15.05 -13.14
C ARG A 508 -10.76 15.81 -12.10
N PHE A 509 -9.44 15.89 -12.31
CA PHE A 509 -8.51 16.58 -11.42
C PHE A 509 -8.02 17.92 -11.99
N GLY A 510 -8.64 18.40 -13.07
CA GLY A 510 -8.06 19.42 -13.95
C GLY A 510 -8.36 20.84 -13.57
N GLY A 511 -9.44 21.06 -12.84
CA GLY A 511 -9.95 22.38 -12.47
C GLY A 511 -11.01 22.23 -11.40
N MET A 512 -11.15 23.26 -10.56
CA MET A 512 -12.28 23.36 -9.64
C MET A 512 -13.59 23.56 -10.40
N HIS A 513 -13.51 24.16 -11.59
CA HIS A 513 -14.64 24.51 -12.44
C HIS A 513 -14.34 24.25 -13.93
N PRO A 514 -15.38 24.02 -14.76
CA PRO A 514 -15.24 24.05 -16.21
C PRO A 514 -14.80 25.44 -16.70
N ALA A 515 -13.99 25.50 -17.76
CA ALA A 515 -13.58 26.77 -18.38
C ALA A 515 -14.78 27.62 -18.83
N GLY A 516 -14.84 28.87 -18.38
CA GLY A 516 -15.96 29.78 -18.60
C GLY A 516 -17.21 29.42 -17.79
N GLY A 517 -17.03 28.74 -16.65
CA GLY A 517 -18.12 28.36 -15.75
C GLY A 517 -18.90 29.58 -15.22
N PHE A 518 -20.11 29.34 -14.70
CA PHE A 518 -20.89 30.44 -14.13
C PHE A 518 -20.11 31.11 -12.98
N PRO A 519 -19.91 32.44 -13.03
CA PRO A 519 -19.19 33.11 -11.97
C PRO A 519 -19.93 32.90 -10.66
N HIS A 520 -19.23 32.34 -9.65
CA HIS A 520 -19.69 32.32 -8.27
C HIS A 520 -19.61 33.74 -7.70
N ALA A 521 -20.39 34.66 -8.27
CA ALA A 521 -20.52 36.02 -7.79
C ALA A 521 -21.04 35.96 -6.34
N ILE A 522 -20.16 36.22 -5.38
CA ILE A 522 -20.50 36.85 -4.09
C ILE A 522 -21.60 36.10 -3.30
N LEU A 523 -21.66 34.78 -3.37
CA LEU A 523 -22.42 34.00 -2.40
C LEU A 523 -21.48 33.70 -1.25
N LYS A 524 -21.77 34.33 -0.08
CA LYS A 524 -21.19 34.07 1.25
C LYS A 524 -20.39 32.77 1.28
N ARG A 525 -19.09 32.81 1.62
CA ARG A 525 -18.19 31.64 1.76
C ARG A 525 -18.92 30.48 2.46
N ARG A 526 -19.56 29.60 1.68
CA ARG A 526 -20.17 28.37 2.17
C ARG A 526 -19.10 27.32 2.00
N VAL A 527 -18.80 26.62 3.09
CA VAL A 527 -18.02 25.39 2.99
C VAL A 527 -18.93 24.37 2.30
N THR A 528 -18.57 24.00 1.08
CA THR A 528 -19.28 22.99 0.29
C THR A 528 -18.42 21.75 0.17
N PRO A 529 -19.02 20.54 0.12
CA PRO A 529 -18.27 19.35 -0.26
C PRO A 529 -17.60 19.56 -1.61
N SER A 530 -16.34 19.16 -1.71
CA SER A 530 -15.55 19.17 -2.95
C SER A 530 -14.96 17.78 -3.20
N LEU A 531 -14.47 17.56 -4.41
CA LEU A 531 -13.62 16.39 -4.65
C LEU A 531 -12.38 16.46 -3.75
N PRO A 532 -11.93 15.32 -3.20
CA PRO A 532 -10.67 15.26 -2.47
C PRO A 532 -9.52 15.75 -3.35
N HIS A 533 -8.62 16.55 -2.77
CA HIS A 533 -7.43 16.97 -3.49
C HIS A 533 -6.59 15.74 -3.86
N ALA A 534 -5.96 15.79 -5.03
CA ALA A 534 -5.19 14.68 -5.59
C ALA A 534 -3.70 15.03 -5.66
N ILE A 535 -2.86 14.01 -5.62
CA ILE A 535 -1.49 14.09 -6.13
C ILE A 535 -1.38 13.16 -7.33
N PHE A 536 -1.27 13.76 -8.51
CA PHE A 536 -1.33 13.05 -9.78
C PHE A 536 0.07 12.71 -10.28
N TYR A 537 0.38 11.42 -10.25
CA TYR A 537 1.68 10.90 -10.65
C TYR A 537 1.76 10.63 -12.15
N ASP A 538 2.87 11.04 -12.76
CA ASP A 538 3.31 10.54 -14.06
C ASP A 538 3.53 9.02 -13.99
N GLN A 539 4.33 8.60 -13.01
CA GLN A 539 4.64 7.22 -12.63
C GLN A 539 4.96 7.16 -11.14
N THR A 540 4.32 6.28 -10.38
CA THR A 540 4.70 5.95 -8.99
C THR A 540 5.87 4.96 -8.96
N HIS A 541 6.49 4.75 -7.80
CA HIS A 541 7.60 3.81 -7.68
C HIS A 541 7.17 2.33 -7.81
N ASP A 542 5.88 2.04 -7.65
CA ASP A 542 5.30 0.70 -7.86
C ASP A 542 4.82 0.44 -9.29
N ASN A 543 4.71 1.49 -10.09
CA ASN A 543 4.26 1.36 -11.47
C ASN A 543 5.38 0.83 -12.39
N PRO A 544 5.03 -0.03 -13.37
CA PRO A 544 5.94 -0.36 -14.46
C PRO A 544 6.29 0.89 -15.27
N SER A 545 7.46 0.91 -15.91
CA SER A 545 7.82 2.04 -16.77
C SER A 545 6.87 2.15 -17.98
N PRO A 546 6.62 3.36 -18.52
CA PRO A 546 5.88 3.53 -19.77
C PRO A 546 6.45 2.71 -20.93
N ALA A 547 7.77 2.46 -20.96
CA ALA A 547 8.37 1.62 -22.00
C ALA A 547 7.88 0.16 -21.96
N VAL A 548 7.45 -0.32 -20.78
CA VAL A 548 6.88 -1.65 -20.59
C VAL A 548 5.36 -1.63 -20.79
N LYS A 549 4.66 -0.69 -20.13
CA LYS A 549 3.20 -0.65 -20.09
C LYS A 549 2.57 -0.07 -21.37
N ARG A 550 3.24 0.87 -22.00
CA ARG A 550 2.78 1.64 -23.18
C ARG A 550 3.84 1.61 -24.26
N THR A 551 4.53 2.73 -24.47
CA THR A 551 5.64 2.90 -25.42
C THR A 551 6.69 3.85 -24.86
N VAL A 552 7.92 3.80 -25.38
CA VAL A 552 9.01 4.74 -25.05
C VAL A 552 8.71 6.19 -25.40
N PHE A 553 7.72 6.44 -26.27
CA PHE A 553 7.36 7.78 -26.72
C PHE A 553 6.33 8.45 -25.82
N ASP A 554 5.69 7.71 -24.91
CA ASP A 554 4.58 8.20 -24.11
C ASP A 554 4.98 8.98 -22.85
N TYR A 555 6.26 8.95 -22.45
CA TYR A 555 6.78 9.69 -21.28
C TYR A 555 6.43 11.18 -21.33
N LEU A 556 6.84 11.86 -22.40
CA LEU A 556 6.62 13.30 -22.57
C LEU A 556 5.12 13.69 -22.68
N PRO A 557 4.31 13.08 -23.58
CA PRO A 557 2.91 13.47 -23.73
C PRO A 557 2.08 13.18 -22.48
N SER A 558 2.37 12.10 -21.75
CA SER A 558 1.72 11.81 -20.48
C SER A 558 2.07 12.82 -19.39
N SER A 559 3.35 13.17 -19.25
CA SER A 559 3.80 14.17 -18.29
C SER A 559 3.22 15.56 -18.59
N ALA A 560 3.06 15.90 -19.88
CA ALA A 560 2.40 17.15 -20.30
C ALA A 560 0.92 17.18 -19.89
N LEU A 561 0.19 16.05 -19.99
CA LEU A 561 -1.19 15.94 -19.52
C LEU A 561 -1.31 16.13 -18.01
N VAL A 562 -0.45 15.46 -17.24
CA VAL A 562 -0.42 15.57 -15.77
C VAL A 562 -0.14 17.02 -15.35
N THR A 563 0.81 17.68 -16.02
CA THR A 563 1.18 19.10 -15.79
C THR A 563 -0.02 20.05 -15.91
N MET A 564 -1.01 19.72 -16.74
CA MET A 564 -2.20 20.56 -16.97
C MET A 564 -3.32 20.34 -15.96
N SER A 565 -3.11 19.52 -14.92
CA SER A 565 -4.10 19.32 -13.84
C SER A 565 -4.14 20.47 -12.81
N ALA A 566 -5.24 20.58 -12.04
CA ALA A 566 -5.45 21.51 -10.91
C ALA A 566 -5.20 20.81 -9.56
N CYS A 567 -4.12 20.06 -9.46
CA CYS A 567 -3.78 19.35 -8.25
C CYS A 567 -2.26 19.19 -8.16
N SER A 568 -1.75 18.68 -7.04
CA SER A 568 -0.32 18.39 -6.93
C SER A 568 0.08 17.41 -8.05
N VAL A 569 1.28 17.57 -8.58
CA VAL A 569 1.83 16.63 -9.57
C VAL A 569 3.07 15.94 -9.04
N ALA A 570 3.30 14.69 -9.45
CA ALA A 570 4.44 13.93 -8.96
C ALA A 570 5.04 12.98 -10.00
N SER A 571 6.28 12.55 -9.77
CA SER A 571 6.94 11.53 -10.58
C SER A 571 8.00 10.78 -9.76
N VAL A 572 8.29 9.53 -10.13
CA VAL A 572 9.41 8.78 -9.54
C VAL A 572 10.72 9.13 -10.22
N ARG A 573 11.80 9.18 -9.43
CA ARG A 573 13.17 9.28 -9.92
C ARG A 573 13.47 8.16 -10.91
N GLY A 574 13.94 8.50 -12.11
CA GLY A 574 14.14 7.56 -13.22
C GLY A 574 13.15 7.75 -14.38
N TYR A 575 11.93 8.27 -14.13
CA TYR A 575 10.98 8.57 -15.20
C TYR A 575 11.54 9.60 -16.17
N ASP A 576 12.05 10.71 -15.63
CA ASP A 576 12.55 11.84 -16.41
C ASP A 576 13.85 11.48 -17.15
N GLU A 577 14.64 10.54 -16.61
CA GLU A 577 15.81 9.96 -17.25
C GLU A 577 15.48 8.90 -18.31
N LEU A 578 14.21 8.51 -18.43
CA LEU A 578 13.73 7.43 -19.28
C LEU A 578 14.24 6.04 -18.85
N VAL A 579 14.31 5.73 -17.56
CA VAL A 579 14.69 4.37 -17.11
C VAL A 579 13.66 3.35 -17.63
N PRO A 580 14.05 2.32 -18.42
CA PRO A 580 13.09 1.50 -19.16
C PRO A 580 12.35 0.47 -18.32
N TYR A 581 12.63 0.35 -17.03
CA TYR A 581 12.08 -0.66 -16.12
C TYR A 581 11.67 0.00 -14.81
N GLN A 582 10.79 -0.67 -14.05
CA GLN A 582 10.49 -0.29 -12.68
C GLN A 582 11.72 -0.51 -11.79
N ILE A 583 12.10 0.50 -11.02
CA ILE A 583 13.19 0.39 -10.05
C ILE A 583 12.64 -0.38 -8.85
N ASP A 584 13.03 -1.65 -8.77
CA ASP A 584 12.48 -2.60 -7.80
C ASP A 584 12.92 -2.29 -6.37
N VAL A 585 11.95 -2.10 -5.47
CA VAL A 585 12.19 -1.72 -4.06
C VAL A 585 12.90 -2.80 -3.25
N VAL A 586 13.09 -4.01 -3.77
CA VAL A 586 13.77 -5.13 -3.10
C VAL A 586 15.15 -5.40 -3.69
N ASN A 587 15.22 -5.62 -5.00
CA ASN A 587 16.38 -6.16 -5.70
C ASN A 587 17.29 -5.10 -6.32
N GLU A 588 16.81 -3.87 -6.56
CA GLU A 588 17.66 -2.84 -7.12
C GLU A 588 18.61 -2.26 -6.06
N THR A 589 19.91 -2.41 -6.30
CA THR A 589 20.97 -2.00 -5.37
C THR A 589 21.84 -0.87 -5.93
N ARG A 590 21.74 -0.59 -7.24
CA ARG A 590 22.55 0.44 -7.87
C ARG A 590 22.09 1.82 -7.41
N PRO A 591 23.03 2.75 -7.15
CA PRO A 591 22.65 4.10 -6.81
C PRO A 591 22.12 4.87 -8.03
N TYR A 592 21.30 5.89 -7.77
CA TYR A 592 20.88 6.86 -8.77
C TYR A 592 22.07 7.61 -9.36
N ALA A 593 21.92 7.97 -10.63
CA ALA A 593 22.92 8.78 -11.30
C ALA A 593 23.00 10.20 -10.71
N SER A 594 24.22 10.69 -10.57
CA SER A 594 24.53 11.98 -9.94
C SER A 594 24.61 13.14 -10.94
N TRP A 595 24.18 14.35 -10.52
CA TRP A 595 23.98 15.51 -11.40
C TRP A 595 25.25 16.12 -12.00
N PHE A 596 26.41 16.03 -11.34
CA PHE A 596 27.64 16.62 -11.91
C PHE A 596 28.49 15.60 -12.64
N GLN A 597 28.44 14.34 -12.21
CA GLN A 597 29.33 13.31 -12.73
C GLN A 597 28.70 12.48 -13.87
N GLN A 598 27.38 12.26 -13.87
CA GLN A 598 26.77 11.21 -14.73
C GLN A 598 25.63 11.71 -15.63
N ILE A 599 24.80 12.62 -15.14
CA ILE A 599 23.67 13.17 -15.91
C ILE A 599 23.71 14.70 -15.86
N ASN A 600 22.89 15.36 -16.66
CA ASN A 600 22.67 16.81 -16.55
C ASN A 600 21.31 17.15 -17.17
N ILE A 601 20.97 18.44 -17.28
CA ILE A 601 19.69 18.89 -17.82
C ILE A 601 19.37 18.37 -19.24
N ALA A 602 20.37 17.97 -20.02
CA ALA A 602 20.17 17.41 -21.37
C ALA A 602 19.93 15.88 -21.38
N THR A 603 20.02 15.20 -20.23
CA THR A 603 19.72 13.77 -20.13
C THR A 603 18.21 13.51 -20.17
N GLY A 604 17.82 12.49 -20.94
CA GLY A 604 16.41 12.07 -21.04
C GLY A 604 15.48 13.22 -21.41
N MET A 605 14.42 13.40 -20.63
CA MET A 605 13.47 14.50 -20.74
C MET A 605 13.59 15.55 -19.62
N LEU A 606 14.72 15.59 -18.88
CA LEU A 606 14.90 16.50 -17.73
C LEU A 606 14.68 17.97 -18.07
N ARG A 607 15.16 18.44 -19.23
CA ARG A 607 14.89 19.81 -19.72
C ARG A 607 13.40 20.07 -19.95
N ALA A 608 12.70 19.10 -20.55
CA ALA A 608 11.27 19.23 -20.80
C ALA A 608 10.49 19.21 -19.49
N LYS A 609 10.85 18.31 -18.56
CA LYS A 609 10.23 18.24 -17.24
C LYS A 609 10.45 19.51 -16.43
N ASN A 610 11.65 20.11 -16.48
CA ASN A 610 11.90 21.44 -15.88
C ASN A 610 10.92 22.50 -16.39
N ALA A 611 10.70 22.56 -17.71
CA ALA A 611 9.78 23.53 -18.30
C ALA A 611 8.32 23.25 -17.88
N LEU A 612 7.91 21.98 -17.86
CA LEU A 612 6.59 21.54 -17.41
C LEU A 612 6.34 21.86 -15.93
N ASN A 613 7.26 21.49 -15.03
CA ASN A 613 7.15 21.76 -13.60
C ASN A 613 7.06 23.27 -13.31
N LYS A 614 7.89 24.08 -13.98
CA LYS A 614 7.80 25.55 -13.87
C LYS A 614 6.46 26.10 -14.38
N LEU A 615 5.95 25.54 -15.48
CA LEU A 615 4.64 25.94 -16.01
C LEU A 615 3.52 25.59 -15.05
N HIS A 616 3.51 24.38 -14.48
CA HIS A 616 2.52 23.95 -13.50
C HIS A 616 2.49 24.88 -12.27
N ARG A 617 3.66 25.11 -11.65
CA ARG A 617 3.79 26.04 -10.52
C ARG A 617 3.34 27.45 -10.86
N TRP A 618 3.67 27.92 -12.06
CA TRP A 618 3.24 29.25 -12.52
C TRP A 618 1.71 29.31 -12.71
N MET A 619 1.09 28.27 -13.25
CA MET A 619 -0.36 28.18 -13.40
C MET A 619 -1.06 28.20 -12.04
N ALA A 620 -0.59 27.40 -11.08
CA ALA A 620 -1.11 27.35 -9.72
C ALA A 620 -1.04 28.73 -9.05
N ALA A 621 0.14 29.36 -9.07
CA ALA A 621 0.37 30.67 -8.47
C ALA A 621 -0.38 31.85 -9.15
N ASN A 622 -0.97 31.64 -10.33
CA ASN A 622 -1.73 32.66 -11.07
C ASN A 622 -3.21 32.27 -11.28
N ASN A 623 -3.74 31.37 -10.44
CA ASN A 623 -5.14 30.99 -10.40
C ASN A 623 -5.72 30.47 -11.72
N PHE A 624 -4.97 29.64 -12.45
CA PHE A 624 -5.44 29.00 -13.68
C PHE A 624 -6.40 27.82 -13.41
N HIS A 625 -7.41 28.02 -12.56
CA HIS A 625 -8.15 26.94 -11.90
C HIS A 625 -9.36 26.40 -12.66
N GLU A 626 -9.69 26.97 -13.83
CA GLU A 626 -10.75 26.42 -14.69
C GLU A 626 -10.18 25.62 -15.85
N THR A 627 -10.83 24.49 -16.18
CA THR A 627 -10.31 23.57 -17.18
C THR A 627 -11.33 23.10 -18.20
N PHE A 628 -10.85 22.88 -19.42
CA PHE A 628 -11.58 22.23 -20.49
C PHE A 628 -10.67 21.19 -21.16
N VAL A 629 -11.15 19.95 -21.25
CA VAL A 629 -10.43 18.84 -21.89
C VAL A 629 -11.20 18.41 -23.12
N ASP A 630 -10.55 18.47 -24.28
CA ASP A 630 -11.10 18.10 -25.58
C ASP A 630 -10.34 16.90 -26.14
N GLN A 631 -11.05 15.79 -26.35
CA GLN A 631 -10.54 14.67 -27.14
C GLN A 631 -10.63 15.07 -28.62
N VAL A 632 -9.50 15.51 -29.17
CA VAL A 632 -9.43 16.03 -30.55
C VAL A 632 -9.55 14.89 -31.56
N ASP A 633 -8.86 13.79 -31.28
CA ASP A 633 -8.91 12.51 -32.00
C ASP A 633 -8.42 11.40 -31.05
N THR A 634 -8.41 10.14 -31.48
CA THR A 634 -8.02 8.93 -30.72
C THR A 634 -6.75 9.10 -29.89
N ASN A 635 -5.71 9.73 -30.45
CA ASN A 635 -4.41 9.92 -29.79
C ASN A 635 -4.11 11.37 -29.40
N VAL A 636 -5.02 12.32 -29.67
CA VAL A 636 -4.76 13.75 -29.50
C VAL A 636 -5.72 14.34 -28.48
N ILE A 637 -5.17 14.92 -27.42
CA ILE A 637 -5.92 15.67 -26.41
C ILE A 637 -5.49 17.12 -26.43
N ALA A 638 -6.46 18.03 -26.34
CA ALA A 638 -6.21 19.42 -26.01
C ALA A 638 -6.75 19.72 -24.60
N VAL A 639 -5.91 20.33 -23.75
CA VAL A 639 -6.30 20.78 -22.42
C VAL A 639 -6.16 22.29 -22.37
N THR A 640 -7.21 22.99 -21.97
CA THR A 640 -7.22 24.42 -21.74
C THR A 640 -7.33 24.68 -20.25
N ARG A 641 -6.38 25.45 -19.71
CA ARG A 641 -6.39 26.02 -18.36
C ARG A 641 -6.66 27.51 -18.45
N LEU A 642 -7.64 28.05 -17.72
CA LEU A 642 -8.06 29.45 -17.79
C LEU A 642 -7.95 30.10 -16.40
N SER A 643 -7.38 31.31 -16.36
CA SER A 643 -7.40 32.17 -15.18
C SER A 643 -8.62 33.08 -15.23
N VAL A 644 -9.49 32.98 -14.22
CA VAL A 644 -10.70 33.83 -14.11
C VAL A 644 -10.32 35.29 -13.87
N ASP A 645 -9.23 35.52 -13.16
CA ASP A 645 -8.79 36.86 -12.77
C ASP A 645 -8.29 37.67 -13.97
N THR A 646 -7.61 37.03 -14.92
CA THR A 646 -6.96 37.69 -16.06
C THR A 646 -7.62 37.40 -17.41
N ALA A 647 -8.51 36.40 -17.45
CA ALA A 647 -9.05 35.79 -18.67
C ALA A 647 -7.97 35.25 -19.63
N GLU A 648 -6.75 35.02 -19.15
CA GLU A 648 -5.69 34.36 -19.91
C GLU A 648 -5.86 32.84 -19.89
N SER A 649 -5.57 32.19 -21.01
CA SER A 649 -5.60 30.73 -21.12
C SER A 649 -4.28 30.14 -21.60
N ILE A 650 -3.98 28.95 -21.10
CA ILE A 650 -2.94 28.07 -21.61
C ILE A 650 -3.62 26.90 -22.28
N VAL A 651 -3.30 26.68 -23.54
CA VAL A 651 -3.80 25.54 -24.32
C VAL A 651 -2.62 24.62 -24.59
N MET A 652 -2.66 23.41 -24.04
CA MET A 652 -1.74 22.33 -24.35
C MET A 652 -2.41 21.41 -25.35
N VAL A 653 -1.67 21.00 -26.38
CA VAL A 653 -2.09 19.95 -27.32
C VAL A 653 -1.03 18.87 -27.24
N THR A 654 -1.46 17.65 -26.93
CA THR A 654 -0.57 16.50 -26.83
C THR A 654 -0.96 15.46 -27.87
N HIS A 655 0.04 14.81 -28.46
CA HIS A 655 -0.15 13.61 -29.25
C HIS A 655 0.44 12.46 -28.47
N SER A 656 -0.43 11.65 -27.87
CA SER A 656 -0.03 10.52 -27.06
C SER A 656 0.31 9.30 -27.92
N CYS A 657 1.12 8.40 -27.35
CA CYS A 657 1.60 7.20 -28.03
C CYS A 657 1.34 5.96 -27.14
N PHE A 658 0.09 5.70 -26.73
CA PHE A 658 -0.25 4.54 -25.90
C PHE A 658 0.10 3.20 -26.57
N PHE A 659 -0.19 3.09 -27.87
CA PHE A 659 -0.18 1.81 -28.57
C PHE A 659 0.74 1.77 -29.80
N ASP A 660 1.19 2.93 -30.33
CA ASP A 660 2.04 2.98 -31.52
C ASP A 660 3.48 2.57 -31.18
N ARG A 661 3.84 1.34 -31.55
CA ARG A 661 5.17 0.74 -31.32
C ARG A 661 6.11 0.86 -32.53
N SER A 662 5.79 1.72 -33.49
CA SER A 662 6.67 1.93 -34.64
C SER A 662 7.96 2.66 -34.24
N PRO A 663 9.08 2.45 -34.95
CA PRO A 663 10.35 3.12 -34.65
C PRO A 663 10.29 4.65 -34.73
N HIS A 664 9.36 5.16 -35.53
CA HIS A 664 9.10 6.58 -35.75
C HIS A 664 7.58 6.79 -35.80
N PRO A 665 6.91 6.95 -34.65
CA PRO A 665 5.48 7.18 -34.59
C PRO A 665 5.08 8.33 -35.50
N GLY A 666 4.14 8.06 -36.40
CA GLY A 666 3.67 9.03 -37.37
C GLY A 666 2.75 10.05 -36.70
N HIS A 667 2.91 11.33 -37.01
CA HIS A 667 1.88 12.32 -36.71
C HIS A 667 0.78 12.22 -37.76
N THR A 668 -0.39 11.71 -37.37
CA THR A 668 -1.57 11.81 -38.23
C THR A 668 -2.11 13.24 -38.17
N GLY A 669 -2.57 13.75 -39.31
CA GLY A 669 -3.29 15.02 -39.33
C GLY A 669 -4.58 14.87 -38.52
N PHE A 670 -4.77 15.72 -37.52
CA PHE A 670 -6.01 15.78 -36.73
C PHE A 670 -6.83 17.02 -37.11
N ARG A 671 -8.10 17.05 -36.70
CA ARG A 671 -9.00 18.18 -37.00
C ARG A 671 -8.43 19.50 -36.49
N ARG A 672 -8.77 20.60 -37.16
CA ARG A 672 -8.37 21.96 -36.72
C ARG A 672 -8.90 22.22 -35.30
N ILE A 673 -8.00 22.63 -34.40
CA ILE A 673 -8.34 23.14 -33.07
C ILE A 673 -8.62 24.64 -33.20
N VAL A 674 -9.80 25.06 -32.75
CA VAL A 674 -10.22 26.47 -32.77
C VAL A 674 -10.20 26.98 -31.34
N VAL A 675 -9.30 27.94 -31.08
CA VAL A 675 -9.20 28.61 -29.78
C VAL A 675 -9.84 29.99 -29.87
N ASN A 676 -10.63 30.36 -28.87
CA ASN A 676 -11.16 31.71 -28.75
C ASN A 676 -10.08 32.65 -28.20
N GLY A 677 -9.95 33.83 -28.81
CA GLY A 677 -8.96 34.84 -28.40
C GLY A 677 -7.75 34.92 -29.33
N ARG A 678 -6.64 35.47 -28.82
CA ARG A 678 -5.41 35.72 -29.58
C ARG A 678 -4.25 34.92 -29.01
N VAL A 679 -3.71 33.99 -29.80
CA VAL A 679 -2.47 33.28 -29.46
C VAL A 679 -1.32 34.29 -29.36
N ARG A 680 -0.74 34.43 -28.16
CA ARG A 680 0.36 35.38 -27.90
C ARG A 680 1.73 34.81 -28.24
N ARG A 681 2.00 33.56 -27.83
CA ARG A 681 3.29 32.88 -27.99
C ARG A 681 3.12 31.37 -27.80
N ILE A 682 4.10 30.62 -28.28
CA ILE A 682 4.30 29.21 -27.93
C ILE A 682 5.15 29.17 -26.66
N LEU A 683 4.68 28.46 -25.62
CA LEU A 683 5.41 28.33 -24.35
C LEU A 683 6.42 27.19 -24.39
N ILE A 684 5.97 26.02 -24.85
CA ILE A 684 6.76 24.79 -24.93
C ILE A 684 6.38 24.10 -26.25
N GLU A 685 7.40 23.69 -27.01
CA GLU A 685 7.27 22.76 -28.12
C GLU A 685 8.32 21.67 -27.92
N ALA A 686 7.87 20.43 -27.81
CA ALA A 686 8.75 19.31 -27.53
C ALA A 686 8.21 18.05 -28.21
N ARG A 687 9.13 17.18 -28.65
CA ARG A 687 8.83 15.88 -29.23
C ARG A 687 9.90 14.87 -28.85
N THR A 688 9.49 13.64 -28.63
CA THR A 688 10.42 12.52 -28.47
C THR A 688 10.84 12.05 -29.86
N VAL A 689 12.14 11.90 -30.10
CA VAL A 689 12.68 11.46 -31.40
C VAL A 689 13.57 10.24 -31.17
N ASN A 690 13.32 9.17 -31.92
CA ASN A 690 14.24 8.05 -32.01
C ASN A 690 15.34 8.37 -33.03
N HIS A 691 16.59 8.34 -32.57
CA HIS A 691 17.78 8.53 -33.42
C HIS A 691 18.44 7.21 -33.82
N ALA A 692 18.02 6.08 -33.26
CA ALA A 692 18.53 4.77 -33.63
C ALA A 692 17.89 4.28 -34.94
N LEU A 693 18.60 3.39 -35.64
CA LEU A 693 18.10 2.74 -36.86
C LEU A 693 17.06 1.63 -36.54
N GLY A 694 17.09 1.09 -35.31
CA GLY A 694 16.23 0.01 -34.86
C GLY A 694 14.93 0.47 -34.20
N ASN A 695 14.11 -0.52 -33.81
CA ASN A 695 12.91 -0.27 -33.03
C ASN A 695 13.30 -0.04 -31.56
N PRO A 696 13.02 1.15 -30.99
CA PRO A 696 13.43 1.44 -29.62
C PRO A 696 12.65 0.57 -28.62
N MET A 697 11.48 0.03 -28.97
CA MET A 697 10.78 -0.92 -28.11
C MET A 697 11.53 -2.25 -27.93
N ASP A 698 12.40 -2.61 -28.88
CA ASP A 698 13.18 -3.84 -28.82
C ASP A 698 14.52 -3.64 -28.11
N GLU A 699 15.13 -2.46 -28.29
CA GLU A 699 16.47 -2.12 -27.82
C GLU A 699 16.48 -1.40 -26.46
N PHE A 700 15.43 -0.63 -26.14
CA PHE A 700 15.35 0.19 -24.93
C PHE A 700 14.81 -0.62 -23.74
N LYS A 701 15.64 -1.57 -23.28
CA LYS A 701 15.33 -2.47 -22.18
C LYS A 701 16.39 -2.37 -21.08
N ARG A 702 16.11 -2.95 -19.92
CA ARG A 702 17.12 -3.10 -18.86
C ARG A 702 18.32 -3.86 -19.45
N SER A 703 19.51 -3.31 -19.28
CA SER A 703 20.75 -4.03 -19.58
C SER A 703 21.14 -4.86 -18.37
N ASP A 704 21.23 -6.18 -18.55
CA ASP A 704 21.69 -7.12 -17.51
C ASP A 704 23.22 -7.17 -17.40
N SER A 705 23.94 -6.51 -18.31
CA SER A 705 25.40 -6.43 -18.34
C SER A 705 25.87 -5.05 -17.90
N VAL A 706 26.48 -4.97 -16.72
CA VAL A 706 27.21 -3.78 -16.28
C VAL A 706 28.42 -3.61 -17.20
N SER A 707 28.29 -2.74 -18.20
CA SER A 707 29.45 -2.05 -18.75
C SER A 707 29.40 -0.63 -18.23
N LEU A 708 30.36 -0.31 -17.35
CA LEU A 708 30.76 1.07 -17.09
C LEU A 708 30.92 1.74 -18.46
N LEU A 709 30.18 2.83 -18.69
CA LEU A 709 30.39 3.68 -19.86
C LEU A 709 31.91 3.88 -20.03
N PRO A 710 32.49 3.64 -21.21
CA PRO A 710 33.89 3.93 -21.42
C PRO A 710 34.09 5.41 -21.17
N THR A 711 34.93 5.73 -20.18
CA THR A 711 35.47 7.06 -19.97
C THR A 711 35.98 7.56 -21.33
N LYS A 712 35.27 8.53 -21.91
CA LYS A 712 35.76 9.22 -23.10
C LYS A 712 37.05 9.92 -22.70
N ASN A 713 38.18 9.36 -23.12
CA ASN A 713 39.43 10.07 -23.19
C ASN A 713 39.23 11.25 -24.16
N HIS A 714 39.20 12.46 -23.62
CA HIS A 714 39.46 13.66 -24.41
C HIS A 714 40.98 13.85 -24.51
N PRO A 715 41.53 14.26 -25.67
CA PRO A 715 42.76 15.04 -25.68
C PRO A 715 42.54 16.42 -25.06
#